data_AF-A0A520XMT1-F1
#
_entry.id   AF-A0A520XMT1-F1
#
_cell.length_a   1.000
_cell.length_b   1.000
_cell.length_c   1.000
_cell.angle_alpha   90.00
_cell.angle_beta   90.00
_cell.angle_gamma   90.00
#
_symmetry.space_group_name_H-M   'P 1'
#
loop_
_entity.id
_entity.type
_entity.pdbx_description
1 polymer ?
#
loop_
_entity_poly.entity_id
_entity_poly.type
_entity_poly.pdbx_seq_one_letter_code
_entity_poly.pdbx_strand_id
1 'polypeptide(L)'
;MYGLPPAQGLYNPAFEHDACGLNFVCDMQGRRSHRIVNLAIGALCALDHRGASGADPDVGDGAGILVQIPDRFLRANVGFDLPDQGAYATGIAFLPTDESQATIAKGEIERIGLEQGLRVLGWRDVPVEPQDIGEESRRTMPAFAQPFFVDAAGEATGLALDRLAYVARKRFEHEISLTAGEDEVNEAMGGASGLHDGVYFPSLSSRTIVYKGMLTTPQLAWFYPDLRDSNFESAIALVHSRFSTNTFPSWALAHPYRFVAHNGEINTIKGNRNWMHAREGSLSSEVFGEDLATAYPICTPGASDTAGFDETLELLSLSGIPLAEAMLMMIPEPWERHATMSDERRAFYEFNSMQMEPWDGPASVSFTDGTVIGAVLDRNGLRPSRYWVTDDDLVVMASEVGVVELDQSTVIEKGRLEPGRIFLIDTTQGRIIRDDEIKSSLASARPYQQLIDDRLLGLDQLPTGEVTAFGDADRTALQTAFGYTQEDLKTLLSPMVRDGKEALGSMGTDIPIAVLSDRSRLLFDYFQQLFAQVTNPPLDAIREELVTAVSTTIGPRSNLLDPTSDPVTQVRIEHPVLTRAQLAQIVASSAERAPLAAEVIGLGYPAGGDGDAMNDAIDRVLAEADAAADRGVNVLVLSDRVVDAETAAMPSLLATAAVHHHLVDRGIRTQVDVVVEAGDAREVHHIACLLGFGARAVCPYLALETVAELVDDQAYRLGSDMTHAEAETNYVKAVDKGLLKVMSKMGISTVASYTGAQIFQTIGLSSSLTDRYFGGIPSRLGGVGLDVLAAEVADRHAKAFAANPSERAHRGLEVGGDYQWRREGEYHLFNPETVFKLQHATRDKRFDVFREYTDKVNDQSRRLATLRGLFTLTSEDRSPVPIDEVEPVAEIVKRFSTGAMSYGSISAEAHETLAIAMNRIGAKSNTGEGGEDSERFETMPNGDSKRSAIKQVASGRFGVTSHYLTNADDIQIKMAQGAKPGEGGQLPGHKVYPWIAKTRNSTPGVGLISPPPHHDIYSIEDLAQLIYDLKNANPDSRVHVKLVSELGVGTVAAGVSKAHADVVLISGHDGGTGASPLTSVKHAGAPWEIGLAETQQTLLMNRLRDRIVVQVDGQLKTGRDVVIAALLGADEFGFATAPLVVMGCVMMRVCHLNTCPVGVATQDPELRKKFSGSPEFVVNFFEFIAEEVRELLAELGFRSLEEAIGQV
;
A
#
# COMPACT_ATOMS: atom_id res chain seq x y z
N MET A 1 6.02 -12.59 26.37
CA MET A 1 5.13 -12.43 25.21
C MET A 1 6.00 -12.81 24.01
N TYR A 2 5.73 -13.95 23.38
CA TYR A 2 6.60 -14.59 22.39
C TYR A 2 5.72 -15.07 21.21
N GLY A 3 6.24 -15.05 19.98
CA GLY A 3 5.42 -15.08 18.74
C GLY A 3 5.06 -13.67 18.25
N LEU A 4 4.31 -13.57 17.13
CA LEU A 4 3.74 -12.28 16.71
C LEU A 4 2.81 -11.77 17.82
N PRO A 5 3.06 -10.60 18.43
CA PRO A 5 2.21 -10.12 19.51
C PRO A 5 0.81 -9.78 18.97
N PRO A 6 -0.26 -10.00 19.76
CA PRO A 6 -1.59 -9.56 19.38
C PRO A 6 -1.60 -8.03 19.21
N ALA A 7 -2.59 -7.52 18.48
CA ALA A 7 -2.76 -6.08 18.33
C ALA A 7 -2.79 -5.40 19.71
N GLN A 8 -1.89 -4.46 19.93
CA GLN A 8 -1.75 -3.72 21.18
C GLN A 8 -1.29 -2.29 20.90
N GLY A 9 -1.94 -1.31 21.54
CA GLY A 9 -1.71 0.10 21.21
C GLY A 9 -1.97 0.38 19.73
N LEU A 10 -0.99 0.94 19.03
CA LEU A 10 -1.04 1.23 17.59
C LEU A 10 -0.42 0.12 16.72
N TYR A 11 0.22 -0.87 17.33
CA TYR A 11 0.79 -2.00 16.61
C TYR A 11 -0.27 -3.02 16.24
N ASN A 12 -0.17 -3.54 15.01
CA ASN A 12 -1.01 -4.61 14.51
C ASN A 12 -0.16 -5.52 13.61
N PRO A 13 -0.09 -6.84 13.90
CA PRO A 13 0.73 -7.79 13.12
C PRO A 13 0.28 -7.95 11.66
N ALA A 14 -0.94 -7.52 11.30
CA ALA A 14 -1.42 -7.54 9.91
C ALA A 14 -0.65 -6.60 8.97
N PHE A 15 0.19 -5.70 9.50
CA PHE A 15 1.05 -4.79 8.72
C PHE A 15 2.52 -5.25 8.65
N GLU A 16 2.78 -6.52 8.95
CA GLU A 16 4.09 -7.12 8.76
C GLU A 16 4.29 -7.56 7.30
N HIS A 17 5.47 -7.26 6.76
CA HIS A 17 5.82 -7.49 5.35
C HIS A 17 7.14 -8.27 5.27
N ASP A 18 7.31 -9.01 4.17
CA ASP A 18 8.47 -9.84 3.92
C ASP A 18 9.02 -9.65 2.50
N ALA A 19 10.34 -9.71 2.35
CA ALA A 19 11.05 -9.71 1.06
C ALA A 19 12.35 -10.54 1.18
N CYS A 20 12.98 -10.97 0.08
CA CYS A 20 13.72 -12.25 0.09
C CYS A 20 14.79 -12.48 -1.00
N GLY A 21 15.55 -13.57 -0.85
CA GLY A 21 16.33 -14.20 -1.91
C GLY A 21 15.73 -15.55 -2.31
N LEU A 22 15.55 -15.79 -3.61
CA LEU A 22 15.09 -17.08 -4.12
C LEU A 22 16.07 -17.67 -5.13
N ASN A 23 16.12 -19.00 -5.19
CA ASN A 23 16.84 -19.70 -6.24
C ASN A 23 16.33 -21.13 -6.38
N PHE A 24 16.51 -21.71 -7.56
CA PHE A 24 16.30 -23.14 -7.78
C PHE A 24 17.41 -23.76 -8.61
N VAL A 25 17.61 -25.05 -8.39
CA VAL A 25 18.51 -25.90 -9.15
C VAL A 25 17.71 -27.08 -9.70
N CYS A 26 17.90 -27.36 -10.99
CA CYS A 26 17.19 -28.42 -11.69
C CYS A 26 18.13 -29.21 -12.61
N ASP A 27 18.02 -30.54 -12.60
CA ASP A 27 18.50 -31.39 -13.69
C ASP A 27 17.39 -31.46 -14.75
N MET A 28 17.62 -30.85 -15.91
CA MET A 28 16.60 -30.69 -16.95
C MET A 28 16.10 -32.03 -17.51
N GLN A 29 16.88 -33.11 -17.39
CA GLN A 29 16.50 -34.47 -17.82
C GLN A 29 15.78 -35.26 -16.73
N GLY A 30 15.48 -34.65 -15.57
CA GLY A 30 14.79 -35.29 -14.45
C GLY A 30 15.64 -36.31 -13.70
N ARG A 31 16.97 -36.31 -13.87
CA ARG A 31 17.87 -37.25 -13.18
C ARG A 31 18.01 -36.83 -11.72
N ARG A 32 17.50 -37.67 -10.81
CA ARG A 32 17.54 -37.40 -9.37
C ARG A 32 18.93 -37.65 -8.80
N SER A 33 19.45 -36.72 -8.03
CA SER A 33 20.71 -36.91 -7.30
C SER A 33 20.79 -36.02 -6.08
N HIS A 34 21.59 -36.45 -5.09
CA HIS A 34 21.90 -35.63 -3.93
C HIS A 34 22.77 -34.41 -4.26
N ARG A 35 23.43 -34.40 -5.44
CA ARG A 35 24.17 -33.23 -5.95
C ARG A 35 23.24 -32.02 -6.11
N ILE A 36 22.03 -32.20 -6.62
CA ILE A 36 21.06 -31.12 -6.84
C ILE A 36 20.67 -30.46 -5.51
N VAL A 37 20.42 -31.28 -4.48
CA VAL A 37 20.08 -30.81 -3.13
C VAL A 37 21.23 -29.99 -2.52
N ASN A 38 22.46 -30.49 -2.61
CA ASN A 38 23.64 -29.77 -2.10
C ASN A 38 23.90 -28.45 -2.84
N LEU A 39 23.74 -28.43 -4.16
CA LEU A 39 23.90 -27.20 -4.95
C LEU A 39 22.87 -26.15 -4.57
N ALA A 40 21.61 -26.55 -4.37
CA ALA A 40 20.56 -25.62 -3.95
C ALA A 40 20.81 -25.06 -2.54
N ILE A 41 21.24 -25.89 -1.58
CA ILE A 41 21.60 -25.43 -0.23
C ILE A 41 22.82 -24.48 -0.27
N GLY A 42 23.83 -24.79 -1.11
CA GLY A 42 24.97 -23.89 -1.30
C GLY A 42 24.56 -22.54 -1.89
N ALA A 43 23.66 -22.55 -2.87
CA ALA A 43 23.10 -21.34 -3.47
C ALA A 43 22.27 -20.51 -2.49
N LEU A 44 21.52 -21.16 -1.60
CA LEU A 44 20.83 -20.51 -0.48
C LEU A 44 21.82 -19.76 0.44
N CYS A 45 22.92 -20.41 0.82
CA CYS A 45 23.95 -19.80 1.69
C CYS A 45 24.64 -18.58 1.04
N ALA A 46 24.72 -18.56 -0.29
CA ALA A 46 25.31 -17.43 -1.03
C ALA A 46 24.41 -16.17 -1.03
N LEU A 47 23.17 -16.26 -0.55
CA LEU A 47 22.22 -15.14 -0.47
C LEU A 47 22.12 -14.53 0.93
N ASP A 48 22.97 -14.97 1.88
CA ASP A 48 22.93 -14.53 3.28
C ASP A 48 23.09 -13.01 3.44
N HIS A 49 23.87 -12.35 2.56
CA HIS A 49 24.05 -10.90 2.54
C HIS A 49 22.78 -10.11 2.19
N ARG A 50 21.75 -10.78 1.66
CA ARG A 50 20.44 -10.17 1.38
C ARG A 50 19.45 -10.33 2.52
N GLY A 51 19.78 -11.15 3.53
CA GLY A 51 18.99 -11.30 4.74
C GLY A 51 19.37 -10.24 5.79
N ALA A 52 18.54 -10.10 6.81
CA ALA A 52 18.93 -9.43 8.05
C ALA A 52 18.69 -10.35 9.22
N SER A 53 19.58 -10.28 10.20
CA SER A 53 19.35 -10.88 11.51
C SER A 53 18.59 -9.90 12.40
N GLY A 54 17.81 -10.43 13.34
CA GLY A 54 17.05 -9.63 14.30
C GLY A 54 17.94 -8.98 15.38
N ALA A 55 17.40 -8.92 16.60
CA ALA A 55 18.18 -8.47 17.75
C ALA A 55 19.35 -9.42 18.07
N ASP A 56 19.13 -10.72 17.87
CA ASP A 56 20.08 -11.83 18.02
C ASP A 56 20.57 -12.31 16.64
N PRO A 57 21.90 -12.33 16.37
CA PRO A 57 22.47 -12.81 15.10
C PRO A 57 22.10 -14.24 14.72
N ASP A 58 21.84 -15.11 15.71
CA ASP A 58 21.55 -16.53 15.49
C ASP A 58 20.06 -16.80 15.19
N VAL A 59 19.23 -15.76 15.19
CA VAL A 59 17.81 -15.77 14.79
C VAL A 59 17.69 -15.29 13.34
N GLY A 60 17.47 -16.23 12.42
CA GLY A 60 17.13 -15.94 11.02
C GLY A 60 15.63 -15.83 10.81
N ASP A 61 15.21 -14.92 9.91
CA ASP A 61 13.79 -14.64 9.61
C ASP A 61 13.07 -15.80 8.87
N GLY A 62 13.82 -16.76 8.30
CA GLY A 62 13.28 -17.99 7.74
C GLY A 62 14.04 -18.52 6.53
N ALA A 63 14.24 -19.84 6.48
CA ALA A 63 14.88 -20.52 5.36
C ALA A 63 14.22 -21.89 5.10
N GLY A 64 14.27 -22.35 3.85
CA GLY A 64 13.72 -23.65 3.50
C GLY A 64 14.04 -24.13 2.08
N ILE A 65 13.63 -25.37 1.82
CA ILE A 65 13.80 -26.10 0.58
C ILE A 65 12.54 -26.92 0.25
N LEU A 66 12.11 -26.86 -1.02
CA LEU A 66 11.13 -27.73 -1.63
C LEU A 66 11.85 -28.68 -2.59
N VAL A 67 11.59 -29.98 -2.45
CA VAL A 67 12.10 -31.03 -3.33
C VAL A 67 10.98 -31.98 -3.78
N GLN A 68 11.25 -32.79 -4.80
CA GLN A 68 10.43 -33.97 -5.07
C GLN A 68 10.52 -34.97 -3.91
N ILE A 69 9.46 -35.77 -3.67
CA ILE A 69 9.44 -36.84 -2.67
C ILE A 69 10.69 -37.75 -2.84
N PRO A 70 11.58 -37.83 -1.83
CA PRO A 70 12.81 -38.62 -1.89
C PRO A 70 12.50 -40.08 -1.51
N ASP A 71 11.77 -40.79 -2.38
CA ASP A 71 11.20 -42.12 -2.13
C ASP A 71 12.23 -43.14 -1.60
N ARG A 72 13.44 -43.18 -2.19
CA ARG A 72 14.54 -44.06 -1.77
C ARG A 72 14.96 -43.81 -0.32
N PHE A 73 15.05 -42.55 0.09
CA PHE A 73 15.36 -42.15 1.47
C PHE A 73 14.21 -42.54 2.40
N LEU A 74 12.96 -42.23 2.04
CA LEU A 74 11.80 -42.49 2.90
C LEU A 74 11.62 -43.99 3.16
N ARG A 75 11.71 -44.84 2.14
CA ARG A 75 11.63 -46.31 2.31
C ARG A 75 12.67 -46.87 3.26
N ALA A 76 13.86 -46.25 3.33
CA ALA A 76 14.93 -46.67 4.23
C ALA A 76 14.75 -46.16 5.67
N ASN A 77 13.86 -45.18 5.89
CA ASN A 77 13.75 -44.42 7.14
C ASN A 77 12.34 -44.48 7.77
N VAL A 78 11.47 -45.38 7.31
CA VAL A 78 10.16 -45.65 7.93
C VAL A 78 10.05 -47.10 8.40
N GLY A 79 9.24 -47.34 9.44
CA GLY A 79 9.02 -48.67 10.03
C GLY A 79 7.91 -49.50 9.39
N PHE A 80 7.38 -49.07 8.24
CA PHE A 80 6.23 -49.68 7.55
C PHE A 80 6.44 -49.68 6.04
N ASP A 81 5.76 -50.59 5.34
CA ASP A 81 5.87 -50.71 3.89
C ASP A 81 5.15 -49.56 3.17
N LEU A 82 5.88 -48.87 2.28
CA LEU A 82 5.31 -47.85 1.40
C LEU A 82 4.84 -48.49 0.09
N PRO A 83 3.67 -48.10 -0.46
CA PRO A 83 3.26 -48.51 -1.81
C PRO A 83 4.17 -47.87 -2.86
N ASP A 84 3.91 -48.12 -4.14
CA ASP A 84 4.68 -47.54 -5.24
C ASP A 84 4.73 -46.01 -5.17
N GLN A 85 5.80 -45.40 -5.69
CA GLN A 85 5.95 -43.96 -5.70
C GLN A 85 4.75 -43.30 -6.41
N GLY A 86 4.16 -42.28 -5.78
CA GLY A 86 2.94 -41.63 -6.26
C GLY A 86 1.63 -42.27 -5.74
N ALA A 87 1.69 -43.44 -5.09
CA ALA A 87 0.54 -44.07 -4.44
C ALA A 87 0.46 -43.80 -2.93
N TYR A 88 1.33 -42.93 -2.41
CA TYR A 88 1.25 -42.38 -1.06
C TYR A 88 1.48 -40.87 -1.08
N ALA A 89 0.82 -40.14 -0.19
CA ALA A 89 1.04 -38.72 0.06
C ALA A 89 1.68 -38.54 1.45
N THR A 90 2.62 -37.62 1.56
CA THR A 90 3.29 -37.32 2.82
C THR A 90 3.67 -35.84 2.91
N GLY A 91 3.97 -35.40 4.12
CA GLY A 91 4.23 -34.00 4.45
C GLY A 91 4.71 -33.88 5.88
N ILE A 92 5.34 -32.77 6.26
CA ILE A 92 5.73 -32.54 7.65
C ILE A 92 4.58 -31.80 8.35
N ALA A 93 3.95 -32.43 9.32
CA ALA A 93 3.02 -31.76 10.23
C ALA A 93 3.82 -31.01 11.29
N PHE A 94 3.58 -29.71 11.40
CA PHE A 94 3.97 -28.93 12.57
C PHE A 94 2.87 -29.13 13.61
N LEU A 95 3.27 -29.62 14.78
CA LEU A 95 2.39 -29.98 15.89
C LEU A 95 2.80 -29.18 17.15
N PRO A 96 1.91 -29.05 18.14
CA PRO A 96 2.29 -28.53 19.45
C PRO A 96 3.43 -29.34 20.09
N THR A 97 4.27 -28.67 20.89
CA THR A 97 5.35 -29.36 21.61
C THR A 97 4.87 -30.18 22.80
N ASP A 98 3.68 -29.88 23.33
CA ASP A 98 3.06 -30.71 24.37
C ASP A 98 2.66 -32.07 23.78
N GLU A 99 3.14 -33.15 24.40
CA GLU A 99 2.96 -34.51 23.90
C GLU A 99 1.48 -34.94 23.89
N SER A 100 0.68 -34.44 24.83
CA SER A 100 -0.75 -34.75 24.90
C SER A 100 -1.53 -34.06 23.78
N GLN A 101 -1.26 -32.77 23.54
CA GLN A 101 -1.85 -32.00 22.44
C GLN A 101 -1.40 -32.53 21.08
N ALA A 102 -0.13 -32.88 20.92
CA ALA A 102 0.37 -33.51 19.70
C ALA A 102 -0.33 -34.85 19.41
N THR A 103 -0.62 -35.65 20.45
CA THR A 103 -1.35 -36.92 20.31
C THR A 103 -2.80 -36.67 19.88
N ILE A 104 -3.46 -35.66 20.44
CA ILE A 104 -4.83 -35.25 20.04
C ILE A 104 -4.83 -34.81 18.57
N ALA A 105 -3.91 -33.93 18.18
CA ALA A 105 -3.77 -33.50 16.79
C ALA A 105 -3.56 -34.66 15.82
N LYS A 106 -2.68 -35.62 16.15
CA LYS A 106 -2.46 -36.83 15.31
C LYS A 106 -3.77 -37.63 15.15
N GLY A 107 -4.54 -37.78 16.23
CA GLY A 107 -5.84 -38.46 16.19
C GLY A 107 -6.88 -37.75 15.34
N GLU A 108 -6.96 -36.42 15.41
CA GLU A 108 -7.87 -35.62 14.59
C GLU A 108 -7.45 -35.61 13.11
N ILE A 109 -6.16 -35.56 12.82
CA ILE A 109 -5.62 -35.72 11.46
C ILE A 109 -6.01 -37.07 10.87
N GLU A 110 -5.90 -38.15 11.66
CA GLU A 110 -6.35 -39.48 11.23
C GLU A 110 -7.86 -39.56 11.00
N ARG A 111 -8.65 -38.96 11.90
CA ARG A 111 -10.13 -38.93 11.80
C ARG A 111 -10.59 -38.17 10.54
N ILE A 112 -10.15 -36.93 10.38
CA ILE A 112 -10.52 -36.08 9.24
C ILE A 112 -9.98 -36.70 7.94
N GLY A 113 -8.78 -37.28 7.98
CA GLY A 113 -8.21 -37.99 6.83
C GLY A 113 -9.12 -39.12 6.38
N LEU A 114 -9.59 -39.95 7.31
CA LEU A 114 -10.50 -41.06 6.99
C LEU A 114 -11.85 -40.58 6.44
N GLU A 115 -12.38 -39.48 6.96
CA GLU A 115 -13.59 -38.83 6.43
C GLU A 115 -13.41 -38.36 4.98
N GLN A 116 -12.19 -37.93 4.62
CA GLN A 116 -11.81 -37.55 3.26
C GLN A 116 -11.26 -38.71 2.42
N GLY A 117 -11.53 -39.96 2.82
CA GLY A 117 -11.13 -41.14 2.05
C GLY A 117 -9.63 -41.45 2.11
N LEU A 118 -8.87 -40.84 3.02
CA LEU A 118 -7.45 -41.11 3.23
C LEU A 118 -7.22 -42.00 4.46
N ARG A 119 -6.33 -42.98 4.33
CA ARG A 119 -5.91 -43.83 5.44
C ARG A 119 -4.44 -43.58 5.75
N VAL A 120 -4.13 -43.34 7.03
CA VAL A 120 -2.74 -43.26 7.50
C VAL A 120 -2.12 -44.66 7.55
N LEU A 121 -0.96 -44.83 6.91
CA LEU A 121 -0.12 -46.03 6.99
C LEU A 121 0.74 -46.03 8.25
N GLY A 122 1.24 -44.86 8.63
CA GLY A 122 2.05 -44.66 9.82
C GLY A 122 2.61 -43.25 9.88
N TRP A 123 3.26 -42.97 11.01
CA TRP A 123 3.92 -41.71 11.30
C TRP A 123 5.43 -41.92 11.40
N ARG A 124 6.19 -40.94 10.94
CA ARG A 124 7.64 -40.84 11.15
C ARG A 124 7.93 -39.59 11.96
N ASP A 125 8.67 -39.72 13.05
CA ASP A 125 9.20 -38.55 13.76
C ASP A 125 10.38 -37.98 12.95
N VAL A 126 10.34 -36.68 12.63
CA VAL A 126 11.37 -36.05 11.80
C VAL A 126 12.57 -35.69 12.69
N PRO A 127 13.79 -36.17 12.40
CA PRO A 127 14.96 -35.84 13.20
C PRO A 127 15.32 -34.36 13.03
N VAL A 128 15.63 -33.69 14.14
CA VAL A 128 16.06 -32.27 14.17
C VAL A 128 17.23 -32.04 15.14
N GLU A 129 18.09 -31.08 14.84
CA GLU A 129 19.24 -30.67 15.67
C GLU A 129 19.12 -29.18 16.10
N PRO A 130 18.38 -28.85 17.18
CA PRO A 130 18.03 -27.47 17.55
C PRO A 130 19.11 -26.76 18.40
N GLN A 131 20.36 -27.19 18.31
CA GLN A 131 21.42 -26.76 19.25
C GLN A 131 22.01 -25.40 18.87
N ASP A 132 22.04 -25.10 17.57
CA ASP A 132 22.72 -23.94 16.98
C ASP A 132 21.73 -22.87 16.47
N ILE A 133 20.46 -22.92 16.91
CA ILE A 133 19.45 -21.91 16.58
C ILE A 133 19.26 -20.95 17.76
N GLY A 134 18.95 -19.69 17.47
CA GLY A 134 18.71 -18.65 18.48
C GLY A 134 17.58 -18.99 19.46
N GLU A 135 17.63 -18.40 20.65
CA GLU A 135 16.71 -18.74 21.75
C GLU A 135 15.23 -18.47 21.39
N GLU A 136 14.96 -17.37 20.68
CA GLU A 136 13.62 -17.01 20.23
C GLU A 136 13.08 -18.02 19.21
N SER A 137 13.87 -18.41 18.19
CA SER A 137 13.48 -19.46 17.22
C SER A 137 13.20 -20.80 17.91
N ARG A 138 14.00 -21.15 18.92
CA ARG A 138 13.85 -22.41 19.66
C ARG A 138 12.59 -22.46 20.51
N ARG A 139 12.17 -21.33 21.09
CA ARG A 139 10.98 -21.24 21.93
C ARG A 139 9.68 -21.38 21.13
N THR A 140 9.66 -20.93 19.88
CA THR A 140 8.50 -21.05 18.98
C THR A 140 8.59 -22.27 18.06
N MET A 141 9.58 -23.15 18.26
CA MET A 141 9.77 -24.34 17.45
C MET A 141 8.63 -25.36 17.66
N PRO A 142 7.95 -25.81 16.59
CA PRO A 142 6.94 -26.86 16.70
C PRO A 142 7.57 -28.24 16.88
N ALA A 143 6.76 -29.23 17.26
CA ALA A 143 7.12 -30.63 17.08
C ALA A 143 6.90 -31.03 15.60
N PHE A 144 7.79 -31.85 15.05
CA PHE A 144 7.75 -32.26 13.65
C PHE A 144 7.40 -33.74 13.53
N ALA A 145 6.29 -34.06 12.87
CA ALA A 145 5.90 -35.43 12.58
C ALA A 145 5.42 -35.57 11.14
N GLN A 146 5.76 -36.68 10.49
CA GLN A 146 5.49 -36.90 9.07
C GLN A 146 4.47 -38.05 8.92
N PRO A 147 3.19 -37.77 8.64
CA PRO A 147 2.20 -38.79 8.30
C PRO A 147 2.36 -39.28 6.87
N PHE A 148 1.98 -40.54 6.63
CA PHE A 148 1.94 -41.16 5.31
C PHE A 148 0.53 -41.62 5.02
N PHE A 149 -0.14 -40.97 4.07
CA PHE A 149 -1.49 -41.27 3.65
C PHE A 149 -1.52 -42.08 2.37
N VAL A 150 -2.51 -42.95 2.26
CA VAL A 150 -2.93 -43.59 1.01
C VAL A 150 -4.42 -43.37 0.82
N ASP A 151 -4.88 -43.49 -0.41
CA ASP A 151 -6.31 -43.65 -0.65
C ASP A 151 -6.82 -44.91 0.05
N ALA A 152 -7.88 -44.76 0.84
CA ALA A 152 -8.53 -45.86 1.55
C ALA A 152 -9.14 -46.88 0.57
N ALA A 153 -9.58 -46.45 -0.61
CA ALA A 153 -10.07 -47.32 -1.68
C ALA A 153 -8.93 -47.96 -2.50
N GLY A 154 -7.75 -47.34 -2.49
CA GLY A 154 -6.57 -47.81 -3.22
C GLY A 154 -6.61 -47.55 -4.74
N GLU A 155 -7.42 -46.59 -5.18
CA GLU A 155 -7.62 -46.25 -6.59
C GLU A 155 -6.87 -44.97 -6.99
N ALA A 156 -6.82 -43.97 -6.10
CA ALA A 156 -6.22 -42.67 -6.38
C ALA A 156 -4.69 -42.69 -6.24
N THR A 157 -4.00 -42.20 -7.27
CA THR A 157 -2.53 -42.02 -7.29
C THR A 157 -2.18 -40.68 -7.95
N GLY A 158 -0.97 -40.19 -7.69
CA GLY A 158 -0.45 -38.93 -8.23
C GLY A 158 -1.41 -37.77 -7.97
N LEU A 159 -1.82 -37.08 -9.03
CA LEU A 159 -2.69 -35.91 -8.93
C LEU A 159 -4.06 -36.21 -8.27
N ALA A 160 -4.62 -37.41 -8.48
CA ALA A 160 -5.88 -37.78 -7.84
C ALA A 160 -5.73 -37.91 -6.31
N LEU A 161 -4.59 -38.45 -5.85
CA LEU A 161 -4.28 -38.53 -4.43
C LEU A 161 -3.95 -37.15 -3.84
N ASP A 162 -3.26 -36.29 -4.59
CA ASP A 162 -2.99 -34.90 -4.19
C ASP A 162 -4.28 -34.10 -4.00
N ARG A 163 -5.33 -34.34 -4.81
CA ARG A 163 -6.64 -33.68 -4.64
C ARG A 163 -7.32 -34.05 -3.32
N LEU A 164 -7.30 -35.34 -2.96
CA LEU A 164 -7.81 -35.80 -1.66
C LEU A 164 -6.99 -35.20 -0.51
N ALA A 165 -5.65 -35.22 -0.65
CA ALA A 165 -4.74 -34.65 0.33
C ALA A 165 -4.92 -33.14 0.51
N TYR A 166 -5.21 -32.40 -0.56
CA TYR A 166 -5.48 -30.97 -0.52
C TYR A 166 -6.73 -30.65 0.32
N VAL A 167 -7.87 -31.30 0.04
CA VAL A 167 -9.10 -31.07 0.80
C VAL A 167 -8.90 -31.48 2.26
N ALA A 168 -8.27 -32.64 2.51
CA ALA A 168 -7.96 -33.09 3.85
C ALA A 168 -7.05 -32.11 4.61
N ARG A 169 -6.00 -31.58 3.96
CA ARG A 169 -5.10 -30.58 4.56
C ARG A 169 -5.84 -29.30 4.93
N LYS A 170 -6.67 -28.75 4.02
CA LYS A 170 -7.46 -27.56 4.32
C LYS A 170 -8.36 -27.78 5.53
N ARG A 171 -9.01 -28.95 5.62
CA ARG A 171 -9.79 -29.33 6.81
C ARG A 171 -8.92 -29.51 8.07
N PHE A 172 -7.73 -30.10 7.97
CA PHE A 172 -6.83 -30.20 9.12
C PHE A 172 -6.48 -28.81 9.67
N GLU A 173 -6.16 -27.88 8.79
CA GLU A 173 -5.78 -26.52 9.16
C GLU A 173 -6.99 -25.73 9.71
N HIS A 174 -8.21 -25.95 9.20
CA HIS A 174 -9.42 -25.21 9.61
C HIS A 174 -10.16 -25.80 10.82
N GLU A 175 -10.21 -27.12 10.96
CA GLU A 175 -11.07 -27.80 11.95
C GLU A 175 -10.32 -28.20 13.22
N ILE A 176 -8.99 -28.33 13.16
CA ILE A 176 -8.19 -28.72 14.32
C ILE A 176 -7.81 -27.45 15.07
N SER A 177 -8.45 -27.24 16.21
CA SER A 177 -8.10 -26.21 17.19
C SER A 177 -7.76 -26.86 18.52
N LEU A 178 -6.68 -26.41 19.14
CA LEU A 178 -6.12 -26.98 20.38
C LEU A 178 -6.02 -25.86 21.41
N THR A 179 -6.43 -26.12 22.65
CA THR A 179 -6.41 -25.09 23.70
C THR A 179 -4.99 -24.86 24.23
N ALA A 180 -4.41 -23.67 24.02
CA ALA A 180 -3.25 -23.23 24.80
C ALA A 180 -3.62 -22.91 26.26
N GLY A 181 -2.72 -23.25 27.20
CA GLY A 181 -2.76 -22.68 28.55
C GLY A 181 -2.43 -21.18 28.55
N GLU A 182 -2.86 -20.43 29.56
CA GLU A 182 -2.66 -18.96 29.68
C GLU A 182 -1.19 -18.49 29.58
N ASP A 183 -0.21 -19.40 29.76
CA ASP A 183 1.24 -19.15 29.71
C ASP A 183 1.97 -19.87 28.56
N GLU A 184 1.28 -20.61 27.68
CA GLU A 184 1.91 -21.41 26.63
C GLU A 184 1.95 -20.67 25.29
N VAL A 185 3.18 -20.45 24.79
CA VAL A 185 3.52 -19.73 23.56
C VAL A 185 3.17 -20.53 22.28
N ASN A 186 2.75 -21.79 22.43
CA ASN A 186 2.92 -22.78 21.37
C ASN A 186 1.61 -23.37 20.87
N GLU A 187 1.23 -22.91 19.69
CA GLU A 187 0.23 -23.47 18.81
C GLU A 187 0.91 -23.50 17.44
N ALA A 188 0.87 -24.63 16.71
CA ALA A 188 1.84 -24.97 15.65
C ALA A 188 1.99 -23.96 14.48
N MET A 189 1.12 -22.95 14.43
CA MET A 189 1.09 -21.83 13.50
C MET A 189 1.78 -20.55 13.99
N GLY A 190 2.16 -20.46 15.27
CA GLY A 190 2.94 -19.34 15.83
C GLY A 190 2.49 -17.97 15.33
N GLY A 191 1.25 -17.58 15.65
CA GLY A 191 0.72 -16.23 15.39
C GLY A 191 0.50 -15.84 13.92
N ALA A 192 0.65 -16.74 12.95
CA ALA A 192 0.46 -16.45 11.52
C ALA A 192 -1.01 -16.22 11.11
N SER A 193 -1.97 -16.60 11.96
CA SER A 193 -3.40 -16.29 11.82
C SER A 193 -4.06 -16.38 13.19
N GLY A 194 -4.93 -15.43 13.54
CA GLY A 194 -5.71 -15.47 14.78
C GLY A 194 -6.81 -16.55 14.83
N LEU A 195 -6.98 -17.31 13.73
CA LEU A 195 -8.00 -18.35 13.58
C LEU A 195 -7.41 -19.77 13.48
N HIS A 196 -6.09 -19.92 13.42
CA HIS A 196 -5.43 -21.22 13.25
C HIS A 196 -4.42 -21.47 14.37
N ASP A 197 -4.80 -22.35 15.29
CA ASP A 197 -4.08 -22.69 16.52
C ASP A 197 -3.68 -24.18 16.62
N GLY A 198 -4.21 -25.06 15.76
CA GLY A 198 -3.93 -26.50 15.88
C GLY A 198 -2.63 -26.96 15.21
N VAL A 199 -2.66 -27.08 13.88
CA VAL A 199 -1.63 -27.76 13.08
C VAL A 199 -1.32 -27.01 11.79
N TYR A 200 -0.11 -27.20 11.25
CA TYR A 200 0.29 -26.64 9.96
C TYR A 200 1.02 -27.65 9.09
N PHE A 201 0.75 -27.60 7.78
CA PHE A 201 1.44 -28.43 6.79
C PHE A 201 2.15 -27.55 5.75
N PRO A 202 3.48 -27.42 5.79
CA PRO A 202 4.25 -26.79 4.71
C PRO A 202 4.00 -27.42 3.34
N SER A 203 3.68 -28.73 3.32
CA SER A 203 3.30 -29.51 2.16
C SER A 203 2.56 -30.77 2.60
N LEU A 204 1.62 -31.27 1.81
CA LEU A 204 1.07 -32.63 1.92
C LEU A 204 0.76 -33.14 0.51
N SER A 205 1.68 -33.93 -0.07
CA SER A 205 1.62 -34.33 -1.47
C SER A 205 2.29 -35.69 -1.71
N SER A 206 1.92 -36.34 -2.81
CA SER A 206 2.58 -37.52 -3.36
C SER A 206 3.78 -37.19 -4.25
N ARG A 207 4.02 -35.90 -4.55
CA ARG A 207 5.01 -35.43 -5.53
C ARG A 207 6.11 -34.55 -4.93
N THR A 208 5.77 -33.65 -4.01
CA THR A 208 6.71 -32.70 -3.40
C THR A 208 6.67 -32.73 -1.87
N ILE A 209 7.77 -32.32 -1.24
CA ILE A 209 7.87 -32.13 0.22
C ILE A 209 8.72 -30.88 0.52
N VAL A 210 8.33 -30.16 1.58
CA VAL A 210 8.98 -28.93 2.03
C VAL A 210 9.64 -29.13 3.40
N TYR A 211 10.91 -28.74 3.52
CA TYR A 211 11.65 -28.60 4.78
C TYR A 211 11.94 -27.13 5.00
N LYS A 212 11.40 -26.53 6.06
CA LYS A 212 11.55 -25.10 6.35
C LYS A 212 11.52 -24.79 7.84
N GLY A 213 11.95 -23.59 8.22
CA GLY A 213 11.87 -23.10 9.59
C GLY A 213 12.48 -21.71 9.80
N MET A 214 12.44 -21.23 11.05
CA MET A 214 13.07 -19.97 11.49
C MET A 214 14.58 -20.14 11.66
N LEU A 215 15.25 -20.31 10.51
CA LEU A 215 16.66 -20.66 10.40
C LEU A 215 17.37 -19.61 9.56
N THR A 216 18.64 -19.34 9.88
CA THR A 216 19.56 -18.66 8.95
C THR A 216 19.88 -19.58 7.78
N THR A 217 20.36 -19.00 6.67
CA THR A 217 20.64 -19.77 5.46
C THR A 217 21.57 -20.98 5.69
N PRO A 218 22.64 -20.91 6.52
CA PRO A 218 23.53 -22.05 6.74
C PRO A 218 22.95 -23.09 7.71
N GLN A 219 22.00 -22.72 8.57
CA GLN A 219 21.43 -23.61 9.59
C GLN A 219 20.54 -24.70 8.99
N LEU A 220 19.93 -24.50 7.82
CA LEU A 220 18.92 -25.41 7.24
C LEU A 220 19.35 -26.88 7.18
N ALA A 221 20.53 -27.16 6.62
CA ALA A 221 21.03 -28.52 6.43
C ALA A 221 21.52 -29.17 7.74
N TRP A 222 21.93 -28.36 8.71
CA TRP A 222 22.36 -28.84 10.02
C TRP A 222 21.14 -29.17 10.88
N PHE A 223 20.15 -28.28 10.90
CA PHE A 223 18.91 -28.45 11.63
C PHE A 223 18.13 -29.69 11.19
N TYR A 224 18.04 -29.98 9.88
CA TYR A 224 17.41 -31.19 9.34
C TYR A 224 18.46 -32.20 8.81
N PRO A 225 18.86 -33.21 9.59
CA PRO A 225 19.86 -34.20 9.18
C PRO A 225 19.48 -34.98 7.91
N ASP A 226 18.18 -35.11 7.63
CA ASP A 226 17.64 -35.73 6.41
C ASP A 226 18.27 -35.14 5.14
N LEU A 227 18.48 -33.81 5.11
CA LEU A 227 19.05 -33.10 3.96
C LEU A 227 20.52 -33.40 3.72
N ARG A 228 21.21 -34.09 4.65
CA ARG A 228 22.61 -34.52 4.53
C ARG A 228 22.74 -35.99 4.15
N ASP A 229 21.65 -36.75 4.08
CA ASP A 229 21.69 -38.17 3.69
C ASP A 229 21.90 -38.32 2.18
N SER A 230 22.88 -39.13 1.78
CA SER A 230 23.21 -39.36 0.38
C SER A 230 22.09 -40.01 -0.45
N ASN A 231 21.11 -40.67 0.17
CA ASN A 231 19.92 -41.24 -0.47
C ASN A 231 18.80 -40.20 -0.66
N PHE A 232 18.94 -39.00 -0.08
CA PHE A 232 18.01 -37.90 -0.26
C PHE A 232 18.26 -37.24 -1.63
N GLU A 233 17.66 -37.83 -2.67
CA GLU A 233 17.87 -37.49 -4.07
C GLU A 233 16.66 -36.74 -4.66
N SER A 234 16.93 -35.68 -5.43
CA SER A 234 15.90 -34.95 -6.18
C SER A 234 16.45 -34.46 -7.52
N ALA A 235 15.58 -34.21 -8.50
CA ALA A 235 15.94 -33.55 -9.75
C ALA A 235 15.57 -32.05 -9.73
N ILE A 236 14.73 -31.63 -8.79
CA ILE A 236 14.25 -30.26 -8.60
C ILE A 236 14.48 -29.89 -7.14
N ALA A 237 15.14 -28.77 -6.90
CA ALA A 237 15.28 -28.17 -5.58
C ALA A 237 15.04 -26.66 -5.66
N LEU A 238 14.00 -26.18 -5.00
CA LEU A 238 13.64 -24.77 -4.88
C LEU A 238 13.93 -24.32 -3.44
N VAL A 239 14.76 -23.29 -3.26
CA VAL A 239 15.15 -22.80 -1.94
C VAL A 239 14.86 -21.31 -1.82
N HIS A 240 14.77 -20.85 -0.58
CA HIS A 240 14.44 -19.47 -0.29
C HIS A 240 14.98 -19.00 1.07
N SER A 241 15.41 -17.74 1.14
CA SER A 241 15.76 -17.01 2.35
C SER A 241 14.84 -15.81 2.55
N ARG A 242 14.22 -15.69 3.73
CA ARG A 242 13.28 -14.63 4.11
C ARG A 242 13.99 -13.46 4.81
N PHE A 243 13.49 -12.24 4.60
CA PHE A 243 13.77 -11.02 5.37
C PHE A 243 12.41 -10.43 5.76
N SER A 244 12.12 -10.33 7.06
CA SER A 244 10.89 -9.74 7.57
C SER A 244 11.09 -8.34 8.16
N THR A 245 10.03 -7.54 8.17
CA THR A 245 9.98 -6.24 8.86
C THR A 245 9.94 -6.34 10.39
N ASN A 246 9.77 -7.54 10.94
CA ASN A 246 9.82 -7.80 12.39
C ASN A 246 11.02 -8.66 12.82
N THR A 247 11.09 -8.84 14.13
CA THR A 247 11.99 -9.74 14.85
C THR A 247 11.25 -10.91 15.51
N PHE A 248 9.96 -11.09 15.23
CA PHE A 248 9.11 -12.10 15.88
C PHE A 248 9.13 -13.42 15.08
N PRO A 249 9.60 -14.53 15.66
CA PRO A 249 9.76 -15.76 14.91
C PRO A 249 8.43 -16.48 14.65
N SER A 250 8.15 -16.83 13.38
CA SER A 250 7.01 -17.67 12.98
C SER A 250 7.44 -18.73 11.96
N TRP A 251 7.48 -19.99 12.39
CA TRP A 251 7.96 -21.12 11.58
C TRP A 251 7.11 -21.37 10.33
N ALA A 252 5.81 -21.12 10.39
CA ALA A 252 4.89 -21.33 9.28
C ALA A 252 5.12 -20.34 8.12
N LEU A 253 5.57 -19.12 8.42
CA LEU A 253 5.80 -18.05 7.45
C LEU A 253 7.10 -18.20 6.64
N ALA A 254 8.00 -19.10 7.05
CA ALA A 254 9.16 -19.44 6.23
C ALA A 254 8.71 -19.98 4.86
N HIS A 255 9.53 -19.77 3.84
CA HIS A 255 9.32 -20.30 2.48
C HIS A 255 10.24 -21.51 2.24
N PRO A 256 10.01 -22.31 1.18
CA PRO A 256 8.90 -22.24 0.21
C PRO A 256 7.51 -22.57 0.78
N TYR A 257 6.47 -22.22 0.03
CA TYR A 257 5.11 -22.75 0.21
C TYR A 257 4.92 -24.02 -0.63
N ARG A 258 3.67 -24.43 -0.91
CA ARG A 258 3.36 -25.77 -1.45
C ARG A 258 3.74 -25.87 -2.92
N PHE A 259 3.56 -24.78 -3.68
CA PHE A 259 3.89 -24.68 -5.09
C PHE A 259 4.93 -23.59 -5.35
N VAL A 260 4.97 -22.52 -4.55
CA VAL A 260 5.77 -21.33 -4.87
C VAL A 260 6.82 -20.96 -3.83
N ALA A 261 7.86 -20.28 -4.32
CA ALA A 261 8.68 -19.37 -3.53
C ALA A 261 8.63 -18.00 -4.20
N HIS A 262 8.30 -16.98 -3.42
CA HIS A 262 8.11 -15.62 -3.89
C HIS A 262 9.14 -14.69 -3.26
N ASN A 263 9.78 -13.88 -4.09
CA ASN A 263 10.54 -12.73 -3.65
C ASN A 263 9.84 -11.46 -4.15
N GLY A 264 9.37 -10.65 -3.21
CA GLY A 264 8.67 -9.41 -3.49
C GLY A 264 7.46 -9.27 -2.57
N GLU A 265 6.47 -8.49 -3.00
CA GLU A 265 5.26 -8.19 -2.24
C GLU A 265 4.06 -8.08 -3.19
N ILE A 266 2.93 -8.71 -2.85
CA ILE A 266 1.68 -8.60 -3.61
C ILE A 266 0.86 -7.43 -3.06
N ASN A 267 0.99 -6.26 -3.68
CA ASN A 267 0.37 -5.02 -3.21
C ASN A 267 -1.16 -4.95 -3.41
N THR A 268 -1.75 -5.89 -4.17
CA THR A 268 -3.21 -6.03 -4.34
C THR A 268 -3.83 -7.11 -3.48
N ILE A 269 -3.07 -7.75 -2.57
CA ILE A 269 -3.49 -8.95 -1.83
C ILE A 269 -4.86 -8.82 -1.14
N LYS A 270 -5.16 -7.66 -0.54
CA LYS A 270 -6.43 -7.45 0.15
C LYS A 270 -7.62 -7.54 -0.82
N GLY A 271 -7.51 -6.90 -1.98
CA GLY A 271 -8.51 -7.01 -3.05
C GLY A 271 -8.63 -8.43 -3.58
N ASN A 272 -7.49 -9.08 -3.86
CA ASN A 272 -7.48 -10.45 -4.39
C ASN A 272 -8.16 -11.44 -3.43
N ARG A 273 -7.90 -11.33 -2.13
CA ARG A 273 -8.56 -12.15 -1.10
C ARG A 273 -10.05 -11.89 -1.03
N ASN A 274 -10.47 -10.62 -1.04
CA ASN A 274 -11.88 -10.26 -1.03
C ASN A 274 -12.61 -10.83 -2.24
N TRP A 275 -12.00 -10.78 -3.43
CA TRP A 275 -12.57 -11.37 -4.65
C TRP A 275 -12.56 -12.89 -4.63
N MET A 276 -11.51 -13.54 -4.12
CA MET A 276 -11.51 -14.99 -3.92
C MET A 276 -12.60 -15.43 -2.95
N HIS A 277 -12.79 -14.72 -1.83
CA HIS A 277 -13.87 -14.98 -0.89
C HIS A 277 -15.24 -14.80 -1.56
N ALA A 278 -15.44 -13.72 -2.32
CA ALA A 278 -16.68 -13.51 -3.08
C ALA A 278 -16.95 -14.64 -4.10
N ARG A 279 -15.91 -15.29 -4.64
CA ARG A 279 -16.04 -16.38 -5.61
C ARG A 279 -16.47 -17.69 -4.97
N GLU A 280 -16.20 -17.91 -3.69
CA GLU A 280 -16.56 -19.16 -2.97
C GLU A 280 -18.04 -19.51 -3.09
N GLY A 281 -18.93 -18.51 -3.17
CA GLY A 281 -20.36 -18.71 -3.41
C GLY A 281 -20.75 -19.21 -4.82
N SER A 282 -19.81 -19.17 -5.78
CA SER A 282 -20.02 -19.56 -7.19
C SER A 282 -19.04 -20.61 -7.72
N LEU A 283 -18.01 -20.97 -6.93
CA LEU A 283 -17.00 -21.94 -7.33
C LEU A 283 -17.63 -23.35 -7.45
N SER A 284 -17.34 -24.02 -8.55
CA SER A 284 -17.69 -25.43 -8.75
C SER A 284 -16.60 -26.15 -9.54
N SER A 285 -16.41 -27.44 -9.27
CA SER A 285 -15.38 -28.25 -9.92
C SER A 285 -15.84 -29.69 -10.07
N GLU A 286 -15.69 -30.26 -11.28
CA GLU A 286 -16.01 -31.66 -11.54
C GLU A 286 -15.09 -32.62 -10.74
N VAL A 287 -13.81 -32.24 -10.57
CA VAL A 287 -12.81 -33.12 -9.93
C VAL A 287 -12.87 -33.10 -8.41
N PHE A 288 -13.38 -32.04 -7.80
CA PHE A 288 -13.58 -31.94 -6.35
C PHE A 288 -15.01 -32.23 -5.92
N GLY A 289 -15.99 -32.08 -6.81
CA GLY A 289 -17.40 -32.29 -6.47
C GLY A 289 -17.88 -31.42 -5.31
N GLU A 290 -18.68 -32.01 -4.41
CA GLU A 290 -19.20 -31.33 -3.22
C GLU A 290 -18.12 -31.09 -2.15
N ASP A 291 -17.02 -31.84 -2.18
CA ASP A 291 -15.95 -31.74 -1.17
C ASP A 291 -15.22 -30.39 -1.22
N LEU A 292 -15.28 -29.67 -2.35
CA LEU A 292 -14.68 -28.35 -2.50
C LEU A 292 -15.19 -27.36 -1.44
N ALA A 293 -16.48 -27.40 -1.11
CA ALA A 293 -17.07 -26.50 -0.11
C ALA A 293 -16.50 -26.73 1.30
N THR A 294 -15.98 -27.93 1.58
CA THR A 294 -15.33 -28.24 2.86
C THR A 294 -13.91 -27.69 2.97
N ALA A 295 -13.33 -27.23 1.86
CA ALA A 295 -12.01 -26.61 1.82
C ALA A 295 -12.04 -25.09 2.04
N TYR A 296 -13.22 -24.48 2.16
CA TYR A 296 -13.36 -23.03 2.39
C TYR A 296 -13.00 -22.64 3.84
N PRO A 297 -12.45 -21.44 4.07
CA PRO A 297 -12.03 -20.45 3.07
C PRO A 297 -10.77 -20.87 2.31
N ILE A 298 -10.70 -20.57 1.01
CA ILE A 298 -9.54 -20.93 0.17
C ILE A 298 -8.31 -20.14 0.61
N CYS A 299 -8.41 -18.81 0.64
CA CYS A 299 -7.39 -17.93 1.17
C CYS A 299 -7.49 -17.90 2.70
N THR A 300 -6.44 -18.37 3.39
CA THR A 300 -6.40 -18.41 4.85
C THR A 300 -6.41 -16.98 5.42
N PRO A 301 -7.40 -16.61 6.26
CA PRO A 301 -7.46 -15.27 6.84
C PRO A 301 -6.23 -14.96 7.68
N GLY A 302 -5.66 -13.78 7.52
CA GLY A 302 -4.48 -13.32 8.27
C GLY A 302 -3.14 -13.89 7.80
N ALA A 303 -3.11 -14.85 6.88
CA ALA A 303 -1.87 -15.39 6.34
C ALA A 303 -1.05 -14.33 5.56
N SER A 304 0.20 -14.64 5.21
CA SER A 304 1.03 -13.79 4.35
C SER A 304 0.45 -13.65 2.94
N ASP A 305 0.84 -12.59 2.24
CA ASP A 305 0.44 -12.35 0.85
C ASP A 305 0.72 -13.54 -0.08
N THR A 306 1.91 -14.10 0.05
CA THR A 306 2.40 -15.24 -0.72
C THR A 306 1.60 -16.51 -0.40
N ALA A 307 1.20 -16.71 0.87
CA ALA A 307 0.36 -17.84 1.23
C ALA A 307 -0.99 -17.80 0.50
N GLY A 308 -1.63 -16.63 0.43
CA GLY A 308 -2.90 -16.48 -0.30
C GLY A 308 -2.75 -16.70 -1.81
N PHE A 309 -1.60 -16.30 -2.38
CA PHE A 309 -1.27 -16.59 -3.78
C PHE A 309 -1.06 -18.09 -4.01
N ASP A 310 -0.27 -18.76 -3.16
CA ASP A 310 0.00 -20.21 -3.23
C ASP A 310 -1.29 -21.03 -3.12
N GLU A 311 -2.17 -20.68 -2.17
CA GLU A 311 -3.45 -21.36 -1.96
C GLU A 311 -4.40 -21.23 -3.17
N THR A 312 -4.44 -20.04 -3.77
CA THR A 312 -5.23 -19.82 -4.99
C THR A 312 -4.63 -20.58 -6.18
N LEU A 313 -3.31 -20.55 -6.35
CA LEU A 313 -2.61 -21.26 -7.41
C LEU A 313 -2.79 -22.78 -7.28
N GLU A 314 -2.69 -23.30 -6.07
CA GLU A 314 -2.90 -24.72 -5.75
C GLU A 314 -4.32 -25.16 -6.12
N LEU A 315 -5.35 -24.38 -5.78
CA LEU A 315 -6.73 -24.65 -6.20
C LEU A 315 -6.86 -24.68 -7.73
N LEU A 316 -6.35 -23.65 -8.43
CA LEU A 316 -6.41 -23.56 -9.89
C LEU A 316 -5.70 -24.75 -10.55
N SER A 317 -4.51 -25.12 -10.06
CA SER A 317 -3.75 -26.22 -10.63
C SER A 317 -4.43 -27.57 -10.39
N LEU A 318 -4.90 -27.83 -9.15
CA LEU A 318 -5.53 -29.10 -8.81
C LEU A 318 -6.91 -29.27 -9.44
N SER A 319 -7.62 -28.17 -9.76
CA SER A 319 -8.90 -28.21 -10.48
C SER A 319 -8.74 -28.68 -11.94
N GLY A 320 -7.53 -28.63 -12.49
CA GLY A 320 -7.19 -29.12 -13.82
C GLY A 320 -6.64 -28.05 -14.78
N ILE A 321 -6.48 -26.81 -14.33
CA ILE A 321 -5.84 -25.76 -15.13
C ILE A 321 -4.32 -26.02 -15.17
N PRO A 322 -3.69 -26.08 -16.35
CA PRO A 322 -2.23 -26.24 -16.44
C PRO A 322 -1.50 -25.18 -15.61
N LEU A 323 -0.44 -25.57 -14.89
CA LEU A 323 0.25 -24.67 -13.96
C LEU A 323 0.74 -23.38 -14.63
N ALA A 324 1.28 -23.47 -15.85
CA ALA A 324 1.71 -22.30 -16.62
C ALA A 324 0.54 -21.37 -17.03
N GLU A 325 -0.65 -21.93 -17.30
CA GLU A 325 -1.86 -21.15 -17.58
C GLU A 325 -2.32 -20.44 -16.31
N ALA A 326 -2.41 -21.15 -15.17
CA ALA A 326 -2.79 -20.57 -13.89
C ALA A 326 -1.85 -19.43 -13.46
N MET A 327 -0.53 -19.60 -13.66
CA MET A 327 0.46 -18.53 -13.40
C MET A 327 0.22 -17.30 -14.29
N LEU A 328 -0.08 -17.48 -15.59
CA LEU A 328 -0.35 -16.36 -16.51
C LEU A 328 -1.75 -15.75 -16.34
N MET A 329 -2.69 -16.47 -15.72
CA MET A 329 -3.97 -15.91 -15.27
C MET A 329 -3.78 -14.98 -14.08
N MET A 330 -2.99 -15.40 -13.07
CA MET A 330 -2.76 -14.62 -11.86
C MET A 330 -1.77 -13.46 -12.08
N ILE A 331 -0.71 -13.68 -12.86
CA ILE A 331 0.33 -12.69 -13.19
C ILE A 331 0.36 -12.50 -14.73
N PRO A 332 -0.63 -11.77 -15.30
CA PRO A 332 -0.71 -11.58 -16.75
C PRO A 332 0.31 -10.55 -17.26
N GLU A 333 0.82 -10.80 -18.47
CA GLU A 333 1.61 -9.83 -19.24
C GLU A 333 0.79 -8.56 -19.54
N PRO A 334 1.39 -7.36 -19.58
CA PRO A 334 0.73 -6.16 -20.06
C PRO A 334 0.22 -6.34 -21.51
N TRP A 335 -1.10 -6.40 -21.69
CA TRP A 335 -1.71 -6.75 -22.99
C TRP A 335 -2.52 -5.61 -23.64
N GLU A 336 -3.24 -4.81 -22.84
CA GLU A 336 -4.20 -3.80 -23.34
C GLU A 336 -3.58 -2.79 -24.30
N ARG A 337 -2.37 -2.32 -23.97
CA ARG A 337 -1.67 -1.25 -24.72
C ARG A 337 -0.47 -1.80 -25.51
N HIS A 338 -0.36 -3.11 -25.63
CA HIS A 338 0.75 -3.77 -26.30
C HIS A 338 0.56 -3.83 -27.82
N ALA A 339 1.01 -2.77 -28.50
CA ALA A 339 0.79 -2.57 -29.93
C ALA A 339 1.31 -3.70 -30.85
N THR A 340 2.33 -4.44 -30.44
CA THR A 340 2.94 -5.51 -31.24
C THR A 340 2.51 -6.92 -30.84
N MET A 341 1.56 -7.07 -29.90
CA MET A 341 1.05 -8.39 -29.47
C MET A 341 0.13 -8.96 -30.57
N SER A 342 0.20 -10.27 -30.82
CA SER A 342 -0.71 -10.91 -31.77
C SER A 342 -2.15 -10.91 -31.24
N ASP A 343 -3.12 -10.94 -32.16
CA ASP A 343 -4.54 -10.88 -31.79
C ASP A 343 -4.96 -12.11 -30.98
N GLU A 344 -4.43 -13.30 -31.28
CA GLU A 344 -4.72 -14.52 -30.52
C GLU A 344 -4.22 -14.42 -29.07
N ARG A 345 -3.01 -13.87 -28.87
CA ARG A 345 -2.45 -13.69 -27.52
C ARG A 345 -3.19 -12.59 -26.76
N ARG A 346 -3.60 -11.52 -27.45
CA ARG A 346 -4.44 -10.47 -26.85
C ARG A 346 -5.78 -11.04 -26.39
N ALA A 347 -6.43 -11.84 -27.24
CA ALA A 347 -7.69 -12.50 -26.91
C ALA A 347 -7.56 -13.47 -25.72
N PHE A 348 -6.45 -14.20 -25.60
CA PHE A 348 -6.17 -15.03 -24.42
C PHE A 348 -6.18 -14.19 -23.12
N TYR A 349 -5.44 -13.08 -23.08
CA TYR A 349 -5.39 -12.25 -21.87
C TYR A 349 -6.69 -11.47 -21.62
N GLU A 350 -7.35 -10.97 -22.66
CA GLU A 350 -8.65 -10.28 -22.54
C GLU A 350 -9.70 -11.23 -21.93
N PHE A 351 -9.77 -12.47 -22.42
CA PHE A 351 -10.69 -13.47 -21.87
C PHE A 351 -10.41 -13.78 -20.39
N ASN A 352 -9.13 -13.97 -20.01
CA ASN A 352 -8.77 -14.25 -18.62
C ASN A 352 -9.01 -13.05 -17.69
N SER A 353 -8.86 -11.82 -18.20
CA SER A 353 -9.14 -10.59 -17.42
C SER A 353 -10.62 -10.44 -17.04
N MET A 354 -11.53 -11.08 -17.78
CA MET A 354 -12.95 -11.17 -17.43
C MET A 354 -13.21 -12.09 -16.23
N GLN A 355 -12.27 -13.01 -15.94
CA GLN A 355 -12.40 -14.02 -14.89
C GLN A 355 -11.70 -13.60 -13.61
N MET A 356 -10.46 -13.12 -13.71
CA MET A 356 -9.57 -12.85 -12.57
C MET A 356 -8.83 -11.53 -12.75
N GLU A 357 -8.83 -10.75 -11.68
CA GLU A 357 -8.00 -9.56 -11.52
C GLU A 357 -6.53 -9.94 -11.27
N PRO A 358 -5.55 -9.16 -11.79
CA PRO A 358 -4.14 -9.42 -11.56
C PRO A 358 -3.75 -9.38 -10.07
N TRP A 359 -2.93 -10.34 -9.67
CA TRP A 359 -2.20 -10.33 -8.39
C TRP A 359 -0.91 -9.53 -8.61
N ASP A 360 -1.00 -8.21 -8.38
CA ASP A 360 0.03 -7.23 -8.75
C ASP A 360 0.99 -6.94 -7.59
N GLY A 361 2.11 -6.30 -7.92
CA GLY A 361 3.20 -5.95 -7.00
C GLY A 361 4.56 -6.49 -7.47
N PRO A 362 5.67 -6.05 -6.87
CA PRO A 362 6.98 -6.61 -7.20
C PRO A 362 6.98 -8.10 -6.95
N ALA A 363 7.34 -8.90 -7.95
CA ALA A 363 7.36 -10.34 -7.78
C ALA A 363 8.38 -11.00 -8.69
N SER A 364 9.24 -11.82 -8.10
CA SER A 364 9.81 -12.98 -8.76
C SER A 364 9.22 -14.21 -8.10
N VAL A 365 8.42 -14.97 -8.85
CA VAL A 365 7.74 -16.16 -8.35
C VAL A 365 8.33 -17.36 -9.05
N SER A 366 9.05 -18.19 -8.31
CA SER A 366 9.43 -19.53 -8.75
C SER A 366 8.36 -20.53 -8.32
N PHE A 367 7.97 -21.42 -9.22
CA PHE A 367 6.87 -22.35 -9.00
C PHE A 367 7.21 -23.75 -9.51
N THR A 368 6.65 -24.77 -8.86
CA THR A 368 6.80 -26.17 -9.26
C THR A 368 5.68 -27.04 -8.72
N ASP A 369 5.34 -28.09 -9.47
CA ASP A 369 4.46 -29.18 -9.01
C ASP A 369 5.23 -30.51 -8.85
N GLY A 370 6.56 -30.46 -8.90
CA GLY A 370 7.46 -31.60 -8.88
C GLY A 370 7.69 -32.26 -10.24
N THR A 371 7.01 -31.85 -11.32
CA THR A 371 7.25 -32.32 -12.70
C THR A 371 7.78 -31.22 -13.61
N VAL A 372 7.28 -30.00 -13.43
CA VAL A 372 7.81 -28.78 -14.04
C VAL A 372 8.39 -27.87 -12.97
N ILE A 373 9.36 -27.05 -13.33
CA ILE A 373 9.81 -25.92 -12.52
C ILE A 373 9.99 -24.70 -13.40
N GLY A 374 9.51 -23.56 -12.92
CA GLY A 374 9.58 -22.33 -13.67
C GLY A 374 9.69 -21.11 -12.77
N ALA A 375 9.82 -19.96 -13.42
CA ALA A 375 9.71 -18.67 -12.78
C ALA A 375 9.01 -17.67 -13.69
N VAL A 376 8.28 -16.74 -13.08
CA VAL A 376 7.67 -15.59 -13.75
C VAL A 376 8.01 -14.34 -12.96
N LEU A 377 8.20 -13.24 -13.67
CA LEU A 377 8.28 -11.92 -13.05
C LEU A 377 6.92 -11.25 -13.07
N ASP A 378 6.72 -10.33 -12.14
CA ASP A 378 5.61 -9.39 -12.23
C ASP A 378 5.65 -8.61 -13.56
N ARG A 379 4.53 -7.97 -13.87
CA ARG A 379 4.31 -7.30 -15.15
C ARG A 379 5.25 -6.12 -15.41
N ASN A 380 5.87 -5.57 -14.36
CA ASN A 380 6.84 -4.49 -14.41
C ASN A 380 8.29 -5.00 -14.31
N GLY A 381 8.48 -6.26 -13.90
CA GLY A 381 9.79 -6.91 -13.70
C GLY A 381 10.64 -6.22 -12.63
N LEU A 382 10.03 -5.96 -11.47
CA LEU A 382 10.63 -5.18 -10.38
C LEU A 382 11.63 -5.99 -9.55
N ARG A 383 11.73 -7.30 -9.77
CA ARG A 383 12.64 -8.20 -9.06
C ARG A 383 13.63 -8.89 -9.99
N PRO A 384 14.89 -9.10 -9.55
CA PRO A 384 15.90 -9.71 -10.40
C PRO A 384 15.72 -11.24 -10.49
N SER A 385 16.00 -11.80 -11.67
CA SER A 385 15.98 -13.25 -11.91
C SER A 385 16.91 -13.61 -13.06
N ARG A 386 17.92 -14.42 -12.78
CA ARG A 386 19.01 -14.80 -13.70
C ARG A 386 19.13 -16.32 -13.78
N TYR A 387 19.51 -16.86 -14.94
CA TYR A 387 19.70 -18.31 -15.11
C TYR A 387 20.94 -18.68 -15.92
N TRP A 388 21.45 -19.88 -15.67
CA TRP A 388 22.55 -20.54 -16.37
C TRP A 388 22.12 -21.95 -16.76
N VAL A 389 22.54 -22.39 -17.94
CA VAL A 389 22.39 -23.76 -18.42
C VAL A 389 23.77 -24.30 -18.77
N THR A 390 24.09 -25.50 -18.31
CA THR A 390 25.35 -26.19 -18.61
C THR A 390 25.15 -27.31 -19.64
N ASP A 391 26.26 -27.80 -20.20
CA ASP A 391 26.29 -28.92 -21.15
C ASP A 391 25.93 -30.28 -20.52
N ASP A 392 25.96 -30.39 -19.19
CA ASP A 392 25.47 -31.54 -18.41
C ASP A 392 24.00 -31.43 -18.00
N ASP A 393 23.21 -30.57 -18.66
CA ASP A 393 21.77 -30.35 -18.45
C ASP A 393 21.39 -29.73 -17.07
N LEU A 394 22.35 -29.19 -16.32
CA LEU A 394 22.07 -28.47 -15.08
C LEU A 394 21.53 -27.08 -15.42
N VAL A 395 20.43 -26.71 -14.77
CA VAL A 395 19.89 -25.35 -14.79
C VAL A 395 19.93 -24.77 -13.39
N VAL A 396 20.54 -23.61 -13.25
CA VAL A 396 20.56 -22.82 -12.02
C VAL A 396 19.84 -21.51 -12.30
N MET A 397 18.83 -21.19 -11.50
CA MET A 397 18.15 -19.90 -11.52
C MET A 397 18.26 -19.27 -10.14
N ALA A 398 18.55 -17.97 -10.08
CA ALA A 398 18.65 -17.24 -8.82
C ALA A 398 18.34 -15.74 -8.97
N SER A 399 18.06 -15.09 -7.84
CA SER A 399 17.95 -13.63 -7.75
C SER A 399 19.25 -12.92 -8.15
N GLU A 400 20.41 -13.54 -7.91
CA GLU A 400 21.73 -12.96 -8.20
C GLU A 400 22.62 -13.86 -9.06
N VAL A 401 23.72 -13.28 -9.56
CA VAL A 401 24.78 -14.03 -10.24
C VAL A 401 25.84 -14.49 -9.25
N GLY A 402 26.41 -15.68 -9.46
CA GLY A 402 27.51 -16.19 -8.64
C GLY A 402 27.10 -17.01 -7.41
N VAL A 403 25.83 -17.40 -7.30
CA VAL A 403 25.33 -18.24 -6.19
C VAL A 403 25.87 -19.68 -6.21
N VAL A 404 26.29 -20.17 -7.38
CA VAL A 404 26.90 -21.50 -7.55
C VAL A 404 28.19 -21.34 -8.34
N GLU A 405 29.27 -21.92 -7.85
CA GLU A 405 30.54 -21.99 -8.58
C GLU A 405 30.45 -23.02 -9.71
N LEU A 406 30.27 -22.53 -10.94
CA LEU A 406 30.21 -23.33 -12.16
C LEU A 406 31.49 -23.14 -12.99
N ASP A 407 32.02 -24.24 -13.53
CA ASP A 407 33.06 -24.18 -14.56
C ASP A 407 32.53 -23.42 -15.78
N GLN A 408 33.12 -22.26 -16.07
CA GLN A 408 32.65 -21.41 -17.16
C GLN A 408 32.76 -22.09 -18.54
N SER A 409 33.57 -23.14 -18.68
CA SER A 409 33.69 -23.90 -19.92
C SER A 409 32.49 -24.83 -20.20
N THR A 410 31.69 -25.18 -19.18
CA THR A 410 30.50 -26.03 -19.33
C THR A 410 29.22 -25.23 -19.55
N VAL A 411 29.22 -23.91 -19.32
CA VAL A 411 28.03 -23.06 -19.47
C VAL A 411 27.72 -22.81 -20.94
N ILE A 412 26.56 -23.30 -21.40
CA ILE A 412 26.08 -23.16 -22.79
C ILE A 412 25.09 -22.00 -22.98
N GLU A 413 24.39 -21.58 -21.93
CA GLU A 413 23.43 -20.47 -21.98
C GLU A 413 23.46 -19.65 -20.68
N LYS A 414 23.35 -18.32 -20.81
CA LYS A 414 23.16 -17.39 -19.69
C LYS A 414 22.04 -16.42 -20.05
N GLY A 415 21.10 -16.21 -19.16
CA GLY A 415 19.98 -15.32 -19.41
C GLY A 415 19.42 -14.65 -18.17
N ARG A 416 18.34 -13.90 -18.38
CA ARG A 416 17.54 -13.26 -17.35
C ARG A 416 16.06 -13.39 -17.72
N LEU A 417 15.19 -13.35 -16.72
CA LEU A 417 13.77 -13.16 -16.97
C LEU A 417 13.51 -11.68 -17.28
N GLU A 418 12.50 -11.44 -18.11
CA GLU A 418 12.08 -10.10 -18.53
C GLU A 418 10.60 -9.91 -18.14
N PRO A 419 10.14 -8.66 -17.93
CA PRO A 419 8.75 -8.38 -17.58
C PRO A 419 7.78 -9.08 -18.54
N GLY A 420 6.77 -9.75 -17.96
CA GLY A 420 5.75 -10.47 -18.73
C GLY A 420 6.20 -11.76 -19.40
N ARG A 421 7.45 -12.23 -19.23
CA ARG A 421 7.94 -13.52 -19.76
C ARG A 421 7.90 -14.62 -18.70
N ILE A 422 7.56 -15.84 -19.12
CA ILE A 422 7.60 -17.04 -18.28
C ILE A 422 8.79 -17.93 -18.68
N PHE A 423 9.54 -18.40 -17.68
CA PHE A 423 10.61 -19.39 -17.83
C PHE A 423 10.11 -20.73 -17.30
N LEU A 424 10.20 -21.81 -18.08
CA LEU A 424 9.67 -23.12 -17.69
C LEU A 424 10.59 -24.25 -18.15
N ILE A 425 10.87 -25.18 -17.24
CA ILE A 425 11.57 -26.44 -17.50
C ILE A 425 10.57 -27.56 -17.26
N ASP A 426 10.43 -28.45 -18.24
CA ASP A 426 9.66 -29.68 -18.10
C ASP A 426 10.63 -30.86 -18.02
N THR A 427 10.77 -31.43 -16.82
CA THR A 427 11.69 -32.55 -16.58
C THR A 427 11.20 -33.86 -17.20
N THR A 428 9.91 -33.95 -17.57
CA THR A 428 9.36 -35.12 -18.28
C THR A 428 9.66 -35.06 -19.77
N GLN A 429 9.77 -33.85 -20.33
CA GLN A 429 10.18 -33.61 -21.72
C GLN A 429 11.70 -33.46 -21.89
N GLY A 430 12.44 -33.26 -20.81
CA GLY A 430 13.90 -33.15 -20.86
C GLY A 430 14.41 -31.82 -21.43
N ARG A 431 13.62 -30.73 -21.34
CA ARG A 431 13.96 -29.46 -22.00
C ARG A 431 13.35 -28.21 -21.33
N ILE A 432 13.95 -27.05 -21.62
CA ILE A 432 13.33 -25.73 -21.41
C ILE A 432 12.25 -25.50 -22.48
N ILE A 433 11.03 -25.16 -22.04
CA ILE A 433 9.94 -24.73 -22.91
C ILE A 433 10.01 -23.19 -23.01
N ARG A 434 10.12 -22.66 -24.23
CA ARG A 434 10.34 -21.21 -24.43
C ARG A 434 9.01 -20.44 -24.27
N ASP A 435 9.10 -19.21 -23.78
CA ASP A 435 7.94 -18.31 -23.53
C ASP A 435 6.96 -18.25 -24.71
N ASP A 436 7.47 -18.02 -25.93
CA ASP A 436 6.62 -17.92 -27.11
C ASP A 436 5.93 -19.24 -27.48
N GLU A 437 6.57 -20.39 -27.20
CA GLU A 437 5.95 -21.71 -27.40
C GLU A 437 4.79 -21.91 -26.42
N ILE A 438 5.01 -21.61 -25.13
CA ILE A 438 4.00 -21.72 -24.07
C ILE A 438 2.80 -20.83 -24.42
N LYS A 439 3.04 -19.54 -24.65
CA LYS A 439 1.95 -18.58 -24.88
C LYS A 439 1.22 -18.83 -26.18
N SER A 440 1.89 -19.27 -27.25
CA SER A 440 1.21 -19.60 -28.50
C SER A 440 0.37 -20.87 -28.36
N SER A 441 0.87 -21.87 -27.63
CA SER A 441 0.10 -23.07 -27.31
C SER A 441 -1.14 -22.73 -26.49
N LEU A 442 -0.99 -21.92 -25.43
CA LEU A 442 -2.11 -21.50 -24.59
C LEU A 442 -3.11 -20.65 -25.38
N ALA A 443 -2.66 -19.63 -26.11
CA ALA A 443 -3.54 -18.77 -26.90
C ALA A 443 -4.29 -19.49 -28.03
N SER A 444 -3.78 -20.64 -28.50
CA SER A 444 -4.44 -21.48 -29.51
C SER A 444 -5.24 -22.66 -28.92
N ALA A 445 -5.18 -22.87 -27.59
CA ALA A 445 -5.85 -24.00 -26.93
C ALA A 445 -7.38 -23.91 -27.02
N ARG A 446 -7.91 -22.69 -27.10
CA ARG A 446 -9.36 -22.41 -27.20
C ARG A 446 -9.60 -21.25 -28.18
N PRO A 447 -10.79 -21.14 -28.80
CA PRO A 447 -11.11 -20.03 -29.70
C PRO A 447 -11.44 -18.74 -28.92
N TYR A 448 -10.46 -18.16 -28.22
CA TYR A 448 -10.70 -17.04 -27.28
C TYR A 448 -11.41 -15.84 -27.92
N GLN A 449 -11.05 -15.45 -29.14
CA GLN A 449 -11.74 -14.34 -29.82
C GLN A 449 -13.23 -14.62 -29.99
N GLN A 450 -13.60 -15.84 -30.39
CA GLN A 450 -15.01 -16.22 -30.52
C GLN A 450 -15.71 -16.20 -29.15
N LEU A 451 -15.03 -16.71 -28.11
CA LEU A 451 -15.56 -16.68 -26.74
C LEU A 451 -15.79 -15.25 -26.24
N ILE A 452 -14.94 -14.30 -26.63
CA ILE A 452 -15.10 -12.88 -26.31
C ILE A 452 -16.26 -12.30 -27.12
N ASP A 453 -16.30 -12.49 -28.44
CA ASP A 453 -17.34 -11.94 -29.32
C ASP A 453 -18.75 -12.40 -28.91
N ASP A 454 -18.88 -13.63 -28.42
CA ASP A 454 -20.15 -14.20 -27.95
C ASP A 454 -20.60 -13.68 -26.57
N ARG A 455 -19.70 -13.04 -25.79
CA ARG A 455 -19.90 -12.77 -24.35
C ARG A 455 -19.58 -11.35 -23.91
N LEU A 456 -18.86 -10.56 -24.68
CA LEU A 456 -18.44 -9.22 -24.32
C LEU A 456 -19.01 -8.20 -25.30
N LEU A 457 -19.80 -7.27 -24.78
CA LEU A 457 -20.42 -6.21 -25.57
C LEU A 457 -19.82 -4.85 -25.23
N GLY A 458 -19.78 -3.94 -26.20
CA GLY A 458 -19.49 -2.52 -25.96
C GLY A 458 -20.73 -1.75 -25.51
N LEU A 459 -20.51 -0.62 -24.82
CA LEU A 459 -21.60 0.31 -24.45
C LEU A 459 -22.38 0.84 -25.66
N ASP A 460 -21.73 0.96 -26.83
CA ASP A 460 -22.36 1.38 -28.09
C ASP A 460 -23.34 0.35 -28.66
N GLN A 461 -23.27 -0.90 -28.20
CA GLN A 461 -24.19 -1.98 -28.57
C GLN A 461 -25.43 -2.04 -27.66
N LEU A 462 -25.48 -1.25 -26.57
CA LEU A 462 -26.64 -1.14 -25.69
C LEU A 462 -27.69 -0.15 -26.24
N PRO A 463 -28.99 -0.35 -25.94
CA PRO A 463 -30.03 0.58 -26.35
C PRO A 463 -29.77 1.98 -25.79
N THR A 464 -30.10 3.01 -26.57
CA THR A 464 -30.03 4.40 -26.09
C THR A 464 -31.06 4.62 -24.99
N GLY A 465 -30.60 5.11 -23.83
CA GLY A 465 -31.49 5.50 -22.72
C GLY A 465 -31.87 6.99 -22.76
N GLU A 466 -32.94 7.34 -22.06
CA GLU A 466 -33.32 8.74 -21.85
C GLU A 466 -32.45 9.39 -20.78
N VAL A 467 -31.79 10.50 -21.13
CA VAL A 467 -31.05 11.32 -20.17
C VAL A 467 -32.00 12.33 -19.55
N THR A 468 -32.26 12.20 -18.25
CA THR A 468 -33.10 13.14 -17.51
C THR A 468 -32.41 14.51 -17.39
N ALA A 469 -33.06 15.57 -17.89
CA ALA A 469 -32.58 16.95 -17.86
C ALA A 469 -32.88 17.67 -16.52
N PHE A 470 -32.11 18.71 -16.18
CA PHE A 470 -32.30 19.56 -14.98
C PHE A 470 -32.73 20.99 -15.34
N GLY A 471 -33.49 21.62 -14.45
CA GLY A 471 -33.67 23.08 -14.44
C GLY A 471 -32.59 23.78 -13.59
N ASP A 472 -32.28 25.05 -13.88
CA ASP A 472 -31.20 25.80 -13.21
C ASP A 472 -31.39 25.97 -11.70
N ALA A 473 -32.63 26.22 -11.24
CA ALA A 473 -32.94 26.39 -9.81
C ALA A 473 -32.76 25.10 -9.01
N ASP A 474 -32.97 23.95 -9.65
CA ASP A 474 -32.80 22.63 -9.03
C ASP A 474 -31.31 22.28 -8.90
N ARG A 475 -30.46 22.71 -9.85
CA ARG A 475 -29.01 22.45 -9.86
C ARG A 475 -28.28 23.10 -8.68
N THR A 476 -28.50 24.40 -8.42
CA THR A 476 -27.83 25.10 -7.29
C THR A 476 -28.26 24.54 -5.94
N ALA A 477 -29.54 24.16 -5.80
CA ALA A 477 -30.02 23.51 -4.58
C ALA A 477 -29.32 22.16 -4.36
N LEU A 478 -29.21 21.32 -5.40
CA LEU A 478 -28.49 20.05 -5.33
C LEU A 478 -26.99 20.24 -5.04
N GLN A 479 -26.31 21.17 -5.74
CA GLN A 479 -24.92 21.52 -5.45
C GLN A 479 -24.73 21.90 -3.97
N THR A 480 -25.66 22.67 -3.40
CA THR A 480 -25.62 23.04 -1.98
C THR A 480 -25.85 21.83 -1.06
N ALA A 481 -26.82 20.97 -1.37
CA ALA A 481 -27.15 19.77 -0.58
C ALA A 481 -25.97 18.77 -0.53
N PHE A 482 -25.24 18.66 -1.65
CA PHE A 482 -24.06 17.81 -1.79
C PHE A 482 -22.73 18.52 -1.45
N GLY A 483 -22.79 19.76 -0.94
CA GLY A 483 -21.65 20.48 -0.37
C GLY A 483 -20.63 21.04 -1.38
N TYR A 484 -21.05 21.36 -2.60
CA TYR A 484 -20.19 22.03 -3.58
C TYR A 484 -19.91 23.47 -3.16
N THR A 485 -18.67 23.91 -3.35
CA THR A 485 -18.25 25.28 -3.06
C THR A 485 -17.71 26.00 -4.31
N GLN A 486 -17.68 27.33 -4.28
CA GLN A 486 -17.01 28.11 -5.33
C GLN A 486 -15.53 27.75 -5.46
N GLU A 487 -14.88 27.35 -4.36
CA GLU A 487 -13.49 26.90 -4.38
C GLU A 487 -13.34 25.60 -5.18
N ASP A 488 -14.26 24.64 -5.02
CA ASP A 488 -14.25 23.36 -5.75
C ASP A 488 -14.37 23.60 -7.26
N LEU A 489 -15.36 24.40 -7.66
CA LEU A 489 -15.62 24.74 -9.07
C LEU A 489 -14.39 25.41 -9.71
N LYS A 490 -13.81 26.40 -9.02
CA LYS A 490 -12.70 27.21 -9.55
C LYS A 490 -11.36 26.49 -9.51
N THR A 491 -11.08 25.78 -8.42
CA THR A 491 -9.74 25.26 -8.10
C THR A 491 -9.57 23.83 -8.56
N LEU A 492 -10.66 23.05 -8.68
CA LEU A 492 -10.61 21.62 -9.00
C LEU A 492 -11.26 21.31 -10.34
N LEU A 493 -12.56 21.61 -10.50
CA LEU A 493 -13.30 21.26 -11.71
C LEU A 493 -12.81 22.05 -12.93
N SER A 494 -12.61 23.36 -12.79
CA SER A 494 -12.20 24.21 -13.92
C SER A 494 -10.84 23.78 -14.52
N PRO A 495 -9.79 23.47 -13.74
CA PRO A 495 -8.57 22.87 -14.29
C PRO A 495 -8.75 21.51 -14.95
N MET A 496 -9.58 20.61 -14.38
CA MET A 496 -9.86 19.30 -14.97
C MET A 496 -10.47 19.44 -16.37
N VAL A 497 -11.43 20.36 -16.51
CA VAL A 497 -12.11 20.65 -17.77
C VAL A 497 -11.19 21.35 -18.77
N ARG A 498 -10.43 22.34 -18.32
CA ARG A 498 -9.55 23.13 -19.20
C ARG A 498 -8.34 22.33 -19.71
N ASP A 499 -7.69 21.61 -18.81
CA ASP A 499 -6.36 21.03 -19.06
C ASP A 499 -6.40 19.50 -19.22
N GLY A 500 -7.54 18.85 -18.97
CA GLY A 500 -7.70 17.38 -18.98
C GLY A 500 -6.80 16.69 -17.94
N LYS A 501 -6.52 17.38 -16.83
CA LYS A 501 -5.61 17.00 -15.74
C LYS A 501 -6.12 17.56 -14.42
N GLU A 502 -5.87 16.85 -13.33
CA GLU A 502 -6.15 17.38 -11.99
C GLU A 502 -5.35 18.65 -11.67
N ALA A 503 -5.84 19.40 -10.68
CA ALA A 503 -5.24 20.65 -10.26
C ALA A 503 -3.93 20.46 -9.47
N LEU A 504 -2.95 21.30 -9.76
CA LEU A 504 -1.72 21.44 -8.95
C LEU A 504 -1.87 22.57 -7.95
N GLY A 505 -1.33 22.37 -6.76
CA GLY A 505 -1.22 23.36 -5.71
C GLY A 505 0.17 23.38 -5.06
N SER A 506 0.25 24.06 -3.91
CA SER A 506 1.48 24.17 -3.13
C SER A 506 1.19 24.46 -1.66
N MET A 507 2.23 24.36 -0.82
CA MET A 507 2.18 24.28 0.64
C MET A 507 1.47 23.01 1.14
N GLY A 508 1.55 22.75 2.45
CA GLY A 508 0.85 21.64 3.09
C GLY A 508 -0.57 22.02 3.50
N THR A 509 -1.34 21.05 3.99
CA THR A 509 -2.65 21.31 4.60
C THR A 509 -2.47 21.82 6.04
N ASP A 510 -3.08 22.93 6.40
CA ASP A 510 -3.01 23.52 7.76
C ASP A 510 -4.39 23.82 8.35
N ILE A 511 -5.41 23.15 7.79
CA ILE A 511 -6.78 23.11 8.29
C ILE A 511 -6.95 21.93 9.27
N PRO A 512 -8.02 21.91 10.08
CA PRO A 512 -8.39 20.73 10.86
C PRO A 512 -8.53 19.46 10.02
N ILE A 513 -8.13 18.32 10.58
CA ILE A 513 -8.57 17.01 10.04
C ILE A 513 -10.10 16.91 10.14
N ALA A 514 -10.73 16.10 9.28
CA ALA A 514 -12.19 16.10 9.11
C ALA A 514 -12.98 16.01 10.43
N VAL A 515 -12.58 15.08 11.32
CA VAL A 515 -13.22 14.86 12.62
C VAL A 515 -13.11 16.03 13.61
N LEU A 516 -12.16 16.96 13.39
CA LEU A 516 -11.96 18.16 14.23
C LEU A 516 -12.49 19.44 13.56
N SER A 517 -13.10 19.32 12.39
CA SER A 517 -13.67 20.45 11.64
C SER A 517 -14.96 20.94 12.31
N ASP A 518 -15.11 22.25 12.47
CA ASP A 518 -16.39 22.87 12.86
C ASP A 518 -17.37 22.97 11.67
N ARG A 519 -16.90 22.64 10.45
CA ARG A 519 -17.72 22.60 9.23
C ARG A 519 -18.12 21.18 8.90
N SER A 520 -19.33 21.04 8.35
CA SER A 520 -19.86 19.81 7.77
C SER A 520 -18.93 19.29 6.66
N ARG A 521 -18.29 18.13 6.88
CA ARG A 521 -17.37 17.48 5.94
C ARG A 521 -18.10 16.41 5.12
N LEU A 522 -17.50 15.99 4.01
CA LEU A 522 -17.98 14.82 3.29
C LEU A 522 -17.35 13.56 3.86
N LEU A 523 -18.07 12.44 3.79
CA LEU A 523 -17.58 11.15 4.27
C LEU A 523 -16.23 10.76 3.62
N PHE A 524 -16.00 11.17 2.36
CA PHE A 524 -14.73 10.98 1.65
C PHE A 524 -13.52 11.54 2.41
N ASP A 525 -13.66 12.66 3.13
CA ASP A 525 -12.54 13.33 3.81
C ASP A 525 -11.97 12.53 4.99
N TYR A 526 -12.73 11.56 5.50
CA TYR A 526 -12.31 10.68 6.59
C TYR A 526 -11.42 9.53 6.11
N PHE A 527 -11.33 9.30 4.80
CA PHE A 527 -10.48 8.30 4.17
C PHE A 527 -9.21 8.93 3.63
N GLN A 528 -8.07 8.35 3.96
CA GLN A 528 -6.77 8.77 3.45
C GLN A 528 -6.18 7.65 2.62
N GLN A 529 -5.66 7.99 1.44
CA GLN A 529 -5.03 7.08 0.51
C GLN A 529 -3.75 6.51 1.13
N LEU A 530 -3.63 5.18 1.12
CA LEU A 530 -2.38 4.49 1.43
C LEU A 530 -1.40 4.61 0.26
N PHE A 531 -0.11 4.41 0.55
CA PHE A 531 0.94 4.45 -0.46
C PHE A 531 2.07 3.48 -0.10
N ALA A 532 2.87 3.12 -1.09
CA ALA A 532 4.02 2.26 -0.93
C ALA A 532 5.21 3.07 -0.40
N GLN A 533 5.91 2.52 0.59
CA GLN A 533 7.20 3.03 1.03
C GLN A 533 8.09 1.88 1.52
N VAL A 534 9.26 1.74 0.90
CA VAL A 534 10.30 0.74 1.20
C VAL A 534 9.93 -0.70 0.83
N THR A 535 8.85 -1.26 1.38
CA THR A 535 8.48 -2.68 1.21
C THR A 535 8.23 -3.03 -0.25
N ASN A 536 7.53 -2.14 -0.95
CA ASN A 536 7.35 -2.13 -2.39
C ASN A 536 7.52 -0.70 -2.96
N PRO A 537 7.73 -0.56 -4.29
CA PRO A 537 7.83 0.73 -4.95
C PRO A 537 6.48 1.22 -5.51
N PRO A 538 6.23 2.54 -5.55
CA PRO A 538 5.18 3.10 -6.39
C PRO A 538 5.53 2.95 -7.90
N LEU A 539 4.51 3.03 -8.75
CA LEU A 539 4.64 2.91 -10.22
C LEU A 539 4.74 4.29 -10.89
N ASP A 540 5.50 4.44 -11.99
CA ASP A 540 5.46 5.66 -12.81
C ASP A 540 4.34 5.58 -13.86
N ALA A 541 3.10 5.87 -13.45
CA ALA A 541 1.94 5.82 -14.34
C ALA A 541 1.99 6.75 -15.57
N ILE A 542 2.97 7.67 -15.65
CA ILE A 542 3.15 8.56 -16.82
C ILE A 542 4.11 7.94 -17.83
N ARG A 543 5.24 7.40 -17.37
CA ARG A 543 6.31 6.88 -18.24
C ARG A 543 6.14 5.40 -18.55
N GLU A 544 5.52 4.66 -17.64
CA GLU A 544 5.30 3.21 -17.73
C GLU A 544 3.84 2.92 -18.10
N GLU A 545 3.22 3.81 -18.89
CA GLU A 545 1.80 3.76 -19.26
C GLU A 545 1.36 2.43 -19.89
N LEU A 546 2.30 1.70 -20.52
CA LEU A 546 2.09 0.38 -21.13
C LEU A 546 1.53 -0.65 -20.14
N VAL A 547 1.93 -0.58 -18.87
CA VAL A 547 1.53 -1.55 -17.85
C VAL A 547 0.21 -1.18 -17.16
N THR A 548 -0.29 0.05 -17.39
CA THR A 548 -1.47 0.58 -16.71
C THR A 548 -2.77 0.29 -17.46
N ALA A 549 -3.85 0.10 -16.71
CA ALA A 549 -5.17 -0.22 -17.22
C ALA A 549 -6.28 0.50 -16.44
N VAL A 550 -7.23 1.11 -17.15
CA VAL A 550 -8.45 1.72 -16.57
C VAL A 550 -9.74 1.09 -17.07
N SER A 551 -9.70 0.38 -18.19
CA SER A 551 -10.87 -0.32 -18.72
C SER A 551 -11.27 -1.47 -17.81
N THR A 552 -12.57 -1.77 -17.79
CA THR A 552 -13.11 -2.86 -16.98
C THR A 552 -14.43 -3.36 -17.61
N THR A 553 -15.12 -4.28 -16.96
CA THR A 553 -16.37 -4.88 -17.47
C THR A 553 -17.50 -4.78 -16.46
N ILE A 554 -18.76 -4.61 -16.87
CA ILE A 554 -19.92 -4.67 -15.97
C ILE A 554 -20.69 -5.95 -16.25
N GLY A 555 -21.03 -6.70 -15.21
CA GLY A 555 -21.91 -7.87 -15.30
C GLY A 555 -21.46 -9.05 -14.45
N PRO A 556 -22.21 -10.16 -14.51
CA PRO A 556 -21.88 -11.38 -13.77
C PRO A 556 -20.56 -12.00 -14.24
N ARG A 557 -19.93 -12.78 -13.37
CA ARG A 557 -18.69 -13.53 -13.64
C ARG A 557 -19.00 -15.02 -13.75
N SER A 558 -18.34 -15.69 -14.70
CA SER A 558 -18.41 -17.16 -14.83
C SER A 558 -17.67 -17.85 -13.68
N ASN A 559 -17.91 -19.15 -13.52
CA ASN A 559 -17.12 -19.99 -12.63
C ASN A 559 -15.62 -19.90 -12.98
N LEU A 560 -14.78 -19.58 -12.00
CA LEU A 560 -13.33 -19.41 -12.20
C LEU A 560 -12.63 -20.71 -12.62
N LEU A 561 -13.09 -21.87 -12.13
CA LEU A 561 -12.44 -23.17 -12.39
C LEU A 561 -12.86 -23.79 -13.72
N ASP A 562 -13.99 -23.37 -14.27
CA ASP A 562 -14.44 -23.70 -15.63
C ASP A 562 -15.22 -22.51 -16.23
N PRO A 563 -14.52 -21.50 -16.77
CA PRO A 563 -15.18 -20.32 -17.32
C PRO A 563 -15.91 -20.62 -18.63
N THR A 564 -15.76 -21.82 -19.19
CA THR A 564 -16.40 -22.20 -20.46
C THR A 564 -17.75 -22.88 -20.28
N SER A 565 -17.98 -23.57 -19.15
CA SER A 565 -19.21 -24.30 -18.89
C SER A 565 -20.43 -23.42 -18.57
N ASP A 566 -20.21 -22.21 -18.04
CA ASP A 566 -21.26 -21.29 -17.63
C ASP A 566 -21.07 -19.90 -18.26
N PRO A 567 -21.42 -19.73 -19.55
CA PRO A 567 -21.21 -18.48 -20.26
C PRO A 567 -22.14 -17.38 -19.75
N VAL A 568 -21.54 -16.27 -19.31
CA VAL A 568 -22.26 -15.05 -18.96
C VAL A 568 -21.84 -13.89 -19.85
N THR A 569 -22.77 -12.97 -20.13
CA THR A 569 -22.49 -11.77 -20.92
C THR A 569 -22.07 -10.62 -20.01
N GLN A 570 -21.03 -9.89 -20.40
CA GLN A 570 -20.54 -8.69 -19.74
C GLN A 570 -20.50 -7.51 -20.73
N VAL A 571 -20.46 -6.29 -20.22
CA VAL A 571 -20.31 -5.06 -21.01
C VAL A 571 -18.97 -4.40 -20.71
N ARG A 572 -18.12 -4.20 -21.71
CA ARG A 572 -16.86 -3.46 -21.58
C ARG A 572 -17.14 -1.98 -21.40
N ILE A 573 -16.47 -1.38 -20.41
CA ILE A 573 -16.39 0.06 -20.23
C ILE A 573 -14.94 0.51 -20.35
N GLU A 574 -14.71 1.56 -21.13
CA GLU A 574 -13.36 2.10 -21.37
C GLU A 574 -12.86 2.92 -20.17
N HIS A 575 -13.80 3.50 -19.42
CA HIS A 575 -13.54 4.37 -18.28
C HIS A 575 -14.42 3.95 -17.11
N PRO A 576 -13.91 3.92 -15.87
CA PRO A 576 -14.73 3.68 -14.69
C PRO A 576 -15.67 4.85 -14.38
N VAL A 577 -15.42 6.03 -14.96
CA VAL A 577 -16.32 7.17 -14.93
C VAL A 577 -17.27 7.10 -16.12
N LEU A 578 -18.56 6.94 -15.82
CA LEU A 578 -19.61 6.92 -16.83
C LEU A 578 -20.15 8.32 -17.08
N THR A 579 -20.44 8.60 -18.35
CA THR A 579 -21.25 9.76 -18.72
C THR A 579 -22.72 9.50 -18.39
N ARG A 580 -23.52 10.56 -18.31
CA ARG A 580 -24.97 10.44 -18.07
C ARG A 580 -25.66 9.62 -19.16
N ALA A 581 -25.21 9.76 -20.41
CA ALA A 581 -25.71 8.98 -21.53
C ALA A 581 -25.37 7.49 -21.39
N GLN A 582 -24.13 7.17 -21.00
CA GLN A 582 -23.70 5.78 -20.80
C GLN A 582 -24.45 5.11 -19.64
N LEU A 583 -24.68 5.81 -18.53
CA LEU A 583 -25.51 5.29 -17.44
C LEU A 583 -26.94 5.02 -17.92
N ALA A 584 -27.53 5.93 -18.69
CA ALA A 584 -28.87 5.75 -19.24
C ALA A 584 -28.95 4.51 -20.16
N GLN A 585 -27.90 4.21 -20.93
CA GLN A 585 -27.83 2.98 -21.75
C GLN A 585 -27.83 1.71 -20.89
N ILE A 586 -27.07 1.71 -19.78
CA ILE A 586 -27.05 0.58 -18.84
C ILE A 586 -28.45 0.38 -18.24
N VAL A 587 -29.12 1.44 -17.79
CA VAL A 587 -30.47 1.32 -17.21
C VAL A 587 -31.51 0.89 -18.25
N ALA A 588 -31.42 1.39 -19.49
CA ALA A 588 -32.34 1.04 -20.57
C ALA A 588 -32.22 -0.42 -21.02
N SER A 589 -31.06 -1.06 -20.79
CA SER A 589 -30.84 -2.45 -21.18
C SER A 589 -31.81 -3.42 -20.47
N SER A 590 -32.36 -3.09 -19.30
CA SER A 590 -33.30 -3.97 -18.57
C SER A 590 -34.64 -4.23 -19.28
N ALA A 591 -35.01 -3.43 -20.28
CA ALA A 591 -36.35 -3.43 -20.86
C ALA A 591 -36.62 -4.56 -21.88
N GLU A 592 -35.60 -5.19 -22.46
CA GLU A 592 -35.75 -6.09 -23.62
C GLU A 592 -34.77 -7.28 -23.65
N ARG A 593 -34.92 -8.30 -22.78
CA ARG A 593 -34.09 -9.54 -22.81
C ARG A 593 -32.60 -9.28 -23.07
N ALA A 594 -32.07 -8.22 -22.45
CA ALA A 594 -30.80 -7.66 -22.85
C ALA A 594 -29.66 -8.20 -21.96
N PRO A 595 -28.40 -7.93 -22.32
CA PRO A 595 -27.23 -8.53 -21.69
C PRO A 595 -27.05 -8.17 -20.21
N LEU A 596 -27.65 -7.06 -19.77
CA LEU A 596 -27.68 -6.62 -18.38
C LEU A 596 -29.12 -6.44 -17.92
N ALA A 597 -29.40 -6.88 -16.70
CA ALA A 597 -30.62 -6.58 -15.97
C ALA A 597 -30.23 -5.61 -14.86
N ALA A 598 -30.43 -4.31 -15.10
CA ALA A 598 -30.14 -3.22 -14.19
C ALA A 598 -31.38 -2.77 -13.40
N GLU A 599 -31.21 -2.49 -12.11
CA GLU A 599 -32.24 -1.88 -11.26
C GLU A 599 -31.68 -0.68 -10.50
N VAL A 600 -32.45 0.41 -10.48
CA VAL A 600 -32.07 1.64 -9.77
C VAL A 600 -32.64 1.59 -8.35
N ILE A 601 -31.76 1.68 -7.36
CA ILE A 601 -32.08 1.72 -5.93
C ILE A 601 -31.82 3.14 -5.40
N GLY A 602 -32.86 3.75 -4.82
CA GLY A 602 -32.80 5.12 -4.31
C GLY A 602 -32.17 5.21 -2.92
N LEU A 603 -31.22 6.13 -2.75
CA LEU A 603 -30.47 6.34 -1.51
C LEU A 603 -31.15 7.33 -0.53
N GLY A 604 -32.44 7.58 -0.73
CA GLY A 604 -33.20 8.62 -0.01
C GLY A 604 -33.61 8.22 1.41
N TYR A 605 -33.64 9.20 2.31
CA TYR A 605 -34.21 9.09 3.65
C TYR A 605 -34.84 10.43 4.05
N PRO A 606 -35.72 10.46 5.07
CA PRO A 606 -36.41 11.69 5.47
C PRO A 606 -35.43 12.84 5.77
N ALA A 607 -35.67 14.02 5.20
CA ALA A 607 -34.86 15.20 5.44
C ALA A 607 -34.85 15.57 6.94
N GLY A 608 -33.65 15.76 7.49
CA GLY A 608 -33.46 16.01 8.93
C GLY A 608 -33.59 14.76 9.82
N GLY A 609 -33.64 13.56 9.24
CA GLY A 609 -33.53 12.31 9.99
C GLY A 609 -32.18 12.17 10.70
N ASP A 610 -32.17 11.42 11.80
CA ASP A 610 -30.98 11.11 12.61
C ASP A 610 -30.26 9.83 12.13
N GLY A 611 -29.30 9.34 12.93
CA GLY A 611 -28.54 8.14 12.60
C GLY A 611 -29.41 6.89 12.50
N ASP A 612 -30.49 6.79 13.27
CA ASP A 612 -31.46 5.69 13.21
C ASP A 612 -32.23 5.72 11.87
N ALA A 613 -32.71 6.90 11.45
CA ALA A 613 -33.36 7.05 10.15
C ALA A 613 -32.41 6.71 8.97
N MET A 614 -31.12 7.05 9.10
CA MET A 614 -30.11 6.67 8.12
C MET A 614 -29.86 5.14 8.14
N ASN A 615 -29.78 4.53 9.32
CA ASN A 615 -29.67 3.08 9.46
C ASN A 615 -30.84 2.34 8.81
N ASP A 616 -32.08 2.76 9.09
CA ASP A 616 -33.29 2.18 8.51
C ASP A 616 -33.29 2.28 6.98
N ALA A 617 -32.78 3.39 6.45
CA ALA A 617 -32.63 3.57 5.01
C ALA A 617 -31.56 2.64 4.41
N ILE A 618 -30.45 2.39 5.12
CA ILE A 618 -29.45 1.40 4.71
C ILE A 618 -30.06 0.01 4.71
N ASP A 619 -30.73 -0.40 5.79
CA ASP A 619 -31.36 -1.71 5.90
C ASP A 619 -32.42 -1.92 4.80
N ARG A 620 -33.16 -0.85 4.42
CA ARG A 620 -34.05 -0.84 3.25
C ARG A 620 -33.28 -1.07 1.95
N VAL A 621 -32.20 -0.33 1.71
CA VAL A 621 -31.37 -0.47 0.49
C VAL A 621 -30.78 -1.88 0.37
N LEU A 622 -30.34 -2.48 1.48
CA LEU A 622 -29.86 -3.87 1.50
C LEU A 622 -30.96 -4.86 1.14
N ALA A 623 -32.17 -4.68 1.71
CA ALA A 623 -33.32 -5.54 1.39
C ALA A 623 -33.79 -5.38 -0.07
N GLU A 624 -33.74 -4.18 -0.63
CA GLU A 624 -34.03 -3.92 -2.05
C GLU A 624 -32.98 -4.58 -2.95
N ALA A 625 -31.69 -4.49 -2.60
CA ALA A 625 -30.60 -5.16 -3.30
C ALA A 625 -30.78 -6.68 -3.31
N ASP A 626 -31.14 -7.28 -2.17
CA ASP A 626 -31.45 -8.70 -2.06
C ASP A 626 -32.63 -9.09 -2.95
N ALA A 627 -33.73 -8.34 -2.86
CA ALA A 627 -34.92 -8.63 -3.65
C ALA A 627 -34.66 -8.49 -5.15
N ALA A 628 -33.81 -7.54 -5.56
CA ALA A 628 -33.39 -7.35 -6.95
C ALA A 628 -32.53 -8.53 -7.42
N ALA A 629 -31.51 -8.91 -6.65
CA ALA A 629 -30.64 -10.05 -6.96
C ALA A 629 -31.45 -11.36 -7.10
N ASP A 630 -32.39 -11.62 -6.19
CA ASP A 630 -33.26 -12.79 -6.24
C ASP A 630 -34.19 -12.81 -7.48
N ARG A 631 -34.45 -11.66 -8.11
CA ARG A 631 -35.18 -11.55 -9.39
C ARG A 631 -34.29 -11.73 -10.62
N GLY A 632 -32.98 -11.93 -10.45
CA GLY A 632 -32.01 -12.04 -11.53
C GLY A 632 -31.46 -10.71 -12.04
N VAL A 633 -31.57 -9.63 -11.27
CA VAL A 633 -30.87 -8.37 -11.53
C VAL A 633 -29.38 -8.59 -11.31
N ASN A 634 -28.56 -8.22 -12.30
CA ASN A 634 -27.12 -8.39 -12.27
C ASN A 634 -26.34 -7.06 -12.24
N VAL A 635 -27.05 -5.93 -12.28
CA VAL A 635 -26.48 -4.60 -12.06
C VAL A 635 -27.39 -3.79 -11.12
N LEU A 636 -26.86 -3.37 -9.97
CA LEU A 636 -27.53 -2.44 -9.07
C LEU A 636 -26.99 -1.03 -9.30
N VAL A 637 -27.86 -0.10 -9.67
CA VAL A 637 -27.54 1.32 -9.79
C VAL A 637 -27.97 2.02 -8.50
N LEU A 638 -27.01 2.32 -7.63
CA LEU A 638 -27.26 3.08 -6.40
C LEU A 638 -27.30 4.57 -6.74
N SER A 639 -28.44 5.23 -6.51
CA SER A 639 -28.67 6.61 -6.94
C SER A 639 -29.09 7.53 -5.79
N ASP A 640 -28.32 8.60 -5.58
CA ASP A 640 -28.65 9.69 -4.65
C ASP A 640 -29.48 10.81 -5.31
N ARG A 641 -29.97 10.60 -6.54
CA ARG A 641 -30.72 11.61 -7.30
C ARG A 641 -32.08 11.98 -6.71
N VAL A 642 -32.58 11.19 -5.76
CA VAL A 642 -33.90 11.36 -5.12
C VAL A 642 -34.01 12.57 -4.17
N VAL A 643 -32.97 13.39 -4.05
CA VAL A 643 -32.95 14.56 -3.14
C VAL A 643 -33.95 15.63 -3.57
N ASP A 644 -34.80 16.03 -2.64
CA ASP A 644 -35.76 17.13 -2.76
C ASP A 644 -35.96 17.84 -1.40
N ALA A 645 -36.99 18.68 -1.27
CA ALA A 645 -37.23 19.43 -0.03
C ALA A 645 -37.61 18.56 1.18
N GLU A 646 -38.10 17.33 0.98
CA GLU A 646 -38.55 16.40 2.03
C GLU A 646 -37.62 15.19 2.18
N THR A 647 -36.74 14.95 1.20
CA THR A 647 -35.86 13.79 1.10
C THR A 647 -34.40 14.22 1.02
N ALA A 648 -33.57 13.74 1.95
CA ALA A 648 -32.11 13.80 1.86
C ALA A 648 -31.57 12.47 1.32
N ALA A 649 -30.32 12.44 0.87
CA ALA A 649 -29.65 11.20 0.46
C ALA A 649 -28.53 10.84 1.45
N MET A 650 -28.42 9.56 1.78
CA MET A 650 -27.27 9.07 2.53
C MET A 650 -25.98 9.22 1.69
N PRO A 651 -24.80 9.34 2.31
CA PRO A 651 -23.55 9.43 1.55
C PRO A 651 -23.37 8.26 0.57
N SER A 652 -23.02 8.54 -0.68
CA SER A 652 -22.93 7.52 -1.73
C SER A 652 -21.90 6.43 -1.40
N LEU A 653 -20.79 6.83 -0.76
CA LEU A 653 -19.74 5.94 -0.29
C LEU A 653 -20.23 4.93 0.76
N LEU A 654 -21.07 5.37 1.70
CA LEU A 654 -21.61 4.51 2.76
C LEU A 654 -22.54 3.44 2.16
N ALA A 655 -23.45 3.86 1.28
CA ALA A 655 -24.35 2.95 0.59
C ALA A 655 -23.58 1.92 -0.27
N THR A 656 -22.58 2.39 -1.01
CA THR A 656 -21.73 1.54 -1.87
C THR A 656 -21.03 0.46 -1.06
N ALA A 657 -20.37 0.84 0.04
CA ALA A 657 -19.65 -0.10 0.88
C ALA A 657 -20.60 -1.09 1.57
N ALA A 658 -21.71 -0.60 2.13
CA ALA A 658 -22.71 -1.46 2.78
C ALA A 658 -23.28 -2.53 1.82
N VAL A 659 -23.69 -2.12 0.61
CA VAL A 659 -24.22 -3.06 -0.40
C VAL A 659 -23.12 -4.01 -0.87
N HIS A 660 -21.90 -3.52 -1.11
CA HIS A 660 -20.80 -4.37 -1.55
C HIS A 660 -20.50 -5.49 -0.57
N HIS A 661 -20.32 -5.17 0.71
CA HIS A 661 -20.01 -6.16 1.75
C HIS A 661 -21.17 -7.12 2.01
N HIS A 662 -22.41 -6.61 2.04
CA HIS A 662 -23.60 -7.45 2.17
C HIS A 662 -23.71 -8.50 1.05
N LEU A 663 -23.44 -8.12 -0.20
CA LEU A 663 -23.44 -9.07 -1.33
C LEU A 663 -22.28 -10.08 -1.26
N VAL A 664 -21.14 -9.70 -0.67
CA VAL A 664 -20.01 -10.61 -0.43
C VAL A 664 -20.39 -11.64 0.64
N ASP A 665 -20.93 -11.20 1.77
CA ASP A 665 -21.36 -12.07 2.86
C ASP A 665 -22.47 -13.05 2.44
N ARG A 666 -23.33 -12.63 1.50
CA ARG A 666 -24.33 -13.51 0.87
C ARG A 666 -23.76 -14.48 -0.17
N GLY A 667 -22.51 -14.33 -0.59
CA GLY A 667 -21.88 -15.16 -1.62
C GLY A 667 -22.37 -14.89 -3.05
N ILE A 668 -22.96 -13.72 -3.32
CA ILE A 668 -23.56 -13.38 -4.63
C ILE A 668 -22.91 -12.17 -5.33
N ARG A 669 -21.90 -11.54 -4.73
CA ARG A 669 -21.22 -10.35 -5.30
C ARG A 669 -20.60 -10.60 -6.68
N THR A 670 -20.23 -11.84 -7.03
CA THR A 670 -19.73 -12.17 -8.38
C THR A 670 -20.82 -12.17 -9.45
N GLN A 671 -22.09 -12.30 -9.05
CA GLN A 671 -23.25 -12.34 -9.93
C GLN A 671 -23.92 -10.97 -10.11
N VAL A 672 -23.66 -10.03 -9.19
CA VAL A 672 -24.29 -8.71 -9.17
C VAL A 672 -23.23 -7.62 -9.03
N ASP A 673 -23.13 -6.75 -10.03
CA ASP A 673 -22.25 -5.57 -9.99
C ASP A 673 -22.98 -4.32 -9.48
N VAL A 674 -22.21 -3.42 -8.86
CA VAL A 674 -22.71 -2.15 -8.29
C VAL A 674 -22.21 -0.99 -9.15
N VAL A 675 -23.11 -0.16 -9.64
CA VAL A 675 -22.84 1.12 -10.33
C VAL A 675 -23.40 2.24 -9.48
N VAL A 676 -22.71 3.37 -9.39
CA VAL A 676 -23.11 4.48 -8.50
C VAL A 676 -23.43 5.72 -9.32
N GLU A 677 -24.65 6.22 -9.24
CA GLU A 677 -25.04 7.56 -9.70
C GLU A 677 -24.93 8.51 -8.50
N ALA A 678 -23.89 9.34 -8.47
CA ALA A 678 -23.51 10.13 -7.30
C ALA A 678 -23.52 11.65 -7.56
N GLY A 679 -24.22 12.38 -6.70
CA GLY A 679 -24.24 13.83 -6.63
C GLY A 679 -23.09 14.38 -5.79
N ASP A 680 -22.68 13.69 -4.72
CA ASP A 680 -21.58 14.07 -3.83
C ASP A 680 -20.16 13.85 -4.41
N ALA A 681 -20.04 13.04 -5.46
CA ALA A 681 -18.76 12.74 -6.12
C ALA A 681 -18.39 13.79 -7.19
N ARG A 682 -17.20 14.40 -7.05
CA ARG A 682 -16.70 15.45 -7.98
C ARG A 682 -15.18 15.52 -8.14
N GLU A 683 -14.44 14.82 -7.29
CA GLU A 683 -12.97 14.83 -7.30
C GLU A 683 -12.42 13.43 -7.56
N VAL A 684 -11.16 13.35 -7.97
CA VAL A 684 -10.45 12.07 -8.20
C VAL A 684 -10.56 11.15 -6.97
N HIS A 685 -10.39 11.70 -5.77
CA HIS A 685 -10.44 10.92 -4.53
C HIS A 685 -11.82 10.30 -4.28
N HIS A 686 -12.91 11.01 -4.60
CA HIS A 686 -14.27 10.49 -4.38
C HIS A 686 -14.51 9.26 -5.26
N ILE A 687 -14.10 9.33 -6.53
CA ILE A 687 -14.20 8.21 -7.46
C ILE A 687 -13.29 7.05 -6.99
N ALA A 688 -12.07 7.36 -6.54
CA ALA A 688 -11.15 6.34 -6.01
C ALA A 688 -11.75 5.62 -4.78
N CYS A 689 -12.42 6.33 -3.87
CA CYS A 689 -13.09 5.72 -2.73
C CYS A 689 -14.23 4.81 -3.17
N LEU A 690 -15.13 5.29 -4.04
CA LEU A 690 -16.26 4.48 -4.53
C LEU A 690 -15.80 3.17 -5.19
N LEU A 691 -14.78 3.24 -6.05
CA LEU A 691 -14.18 2.04 -6.66
C LEU A 691 -13.53 1.14 -5.61
N GLY A 692 -12.73 1.70 -4.70
CA GLY A 692 -12.04 0.94 -3.66
C GLY A 692 -12.96 0.21 -2.67
N PHE A 693 -14.22 0.66 -2.55
CA PHE A 693 -15.28 0.03 -1.75
C PHE A 693 -16.32 -0.75 -2.57
N GLY A 694 -16.00 -1.05 -3.84
CA GLY A 694 -16.70 -2.08 -4.60
C GLY A 694 -17.63 -1.59 -5.72
N ALA A 695 -17.69 -0.28 -5.98
CA ALA A 695 -18.33 0.21 -7.21
C ALA A 695 -17.55 -0.26 -8.44
N ARG A 696 -18.25 -0.76 -9.44
CA ARG A 696 -17.67 -1.15 -10.73
C ARG A 696 -17.48 0.06 -11.65
N ALA A 697 -18.41 1.01 -11.57
CA ALA A 697 -18.37 2.27 -12.30
C ALA A 697 -19.14 3.36 -11.55
N VAL A 698 -18.81 4.62 -11.81
CA VAL A 698 -19.41 5.78 -11.16
C VAL A 698 -19.85 6.79 -12.21
N CYS A 699 -21.09 7.25 -12.13
CA CYS A 699 -21.61 8.41 -12.86
C CYS A 699 -21.69 9.60 -11.89
N PRO A 700 -20.70 10.51 -11.87
CA PRO A 700 -20.74 11.72 -11.05
C PRO A 700 -21.65 12.77 -11.71
N TYR A 701 -22.96 12.48 -11.75
CA TYR A 701 -23.90 13.19 -12.62
C TYR A 701 -23.93 14.70 -12.33
N LEU A 702 -23.85 15.10 -11.06
CA LEU A 702 -23.93 16.51 -10.67
C LEU A 702 -22.63 17.26 -11.01
N ALA A 703 -21.48 16.60 -10.95
CA ALA A 703 -20.23 17.19 -11.41
C ALA A 703 -20.27 17.42 -12.94
N LEU A 704 -20.80 16.46 -13.71
CA LEU A 704 -20.98 16.59 -15.16
C LEU A 704 -21.95 17.71 -15.53
N GLU A 705 -23.07 17.86 -14.80
CA GLU A 705 -23.99 19.01 -14.95
C GLU A 705 -23.32 20.34 -14.61
N THR A 706 -22.55 20.37 -13.53
CA THR A 706 -21.81 21.56 -13.12
C THR A 706 -20.78 21.96 -14.17
N VAL A 707 -20.09 20.98 -14.78
CA VAL A 707 -19.14 21.24 -15.87
C VAL A 707 -19.84 21.84 -17.10
N ALA A 708 -21.02 21.34 -17.47
CA ALA A 708 -21.80 21.92 -18.57
C ALA A 708 -22.21 23.38 -18.28
N GLU A 709 -22.66 23.67 -17.05
CA GLU A 709 -22.97 25.03 -16.60
C GLU A 709 -21.75 25.97 -16.71
N LEU A 710 -20.55 25.52 -16.30
CA LEU A 710 -19.35 26.34 -16.39
C LEU A 710 -19.00 26.73 -17.85
N VAL A 711 -19.32 25.86 -18.81
CA VAL A 711 -19.16 26.14 -20.24
C VAL A 711 -20.18 27.17 -20.70
N ASP A 712 -21.46 27.00 -20.36
CA ASP A 712 -22.53 27.92 -20.72
C ASP A 712 -22.29 29.34 -20.17
N ASP A 713 -21.80 29.44 -18.94
CA ASP A 713 -21.49 30.70 -18.26
C ASP A 713 -20.15 31.33 -18.70
N GLN A 714 -19.36 30.64 -19.52
CA GLN A 714 -17.97 31.01 -19.87
C GLN A 714 -17.12 31.31 -18.62
N ALA A 715 -17.36 30.58 -17.53
CA ALA A 715 -16.74 30.81 -16.24
C ALA A 715 -15.26 30.41 -16.24
N TYR A 716 -14.48 30.99 -15.32
CA TYR A 716 -13.10 30.60 -14.99
C TYR A 716 -12.10 30.48 -16.16
N ARG A 717 -12.39 31.13 -17.30
CA ARG A 717 -11.53 31.14 -18.50
C ARG A 717 -11.32 29.75 -19.10
N LEU A 718 -12.38 28.95 -19.21
CA LEU A 718 -12.35 27.66 -19.91
C LEU A 718 -12.03 27.79 -21.41
N GLY A 719 -12.30 28.96 -22.01
CA GLY A 719 -12.11 29.24 -23.43
C GLY A 719 -13.45 29.47 -24.12
N SER A 720 -13.52 30.41 -25.07
CA SER A 720 -14.80 30.79 -25.71
C SER A 720 -15.38 29.70 -26.62
N ASP A 721 -14.57 28.74 -27.04
CA ASP A 721 -14.89 27.79 -28.09
C ASP A 721 -15.10 26.35 -27.56
N MET A 722 -15.08 26.17 -26.23
CA MET A 722 -15.22 24.86 -25.60
C MET A 722 -16.65 24.34 -25.70
N THR A 723 -16.81 23.09 -26.17
CA THR A 723 -18.11 22.42 -26.23
C THR A 723 -18.40 21.58 -24.98
N HIS A 724 -19.68 21.27 -24.71
CA HIS A 724 -20.08 20.37 -23.62
C HIS A 724 -19.41 18.99 -23.72
N ALA A 725 -19.35 18.42 -24.93
CA ALA A 725 -18.75 17.11 -25.18
C ALA A 725 -17.23 17.11 -24.90
N GLU A 726 -16.52 18.16 -25.30
CA GLU A 726 -15.09 18.32 -25.00
C GLU A 726 -14.86 18.49 -23.49
N ALA A 727 -15.72 19.26 -22.82
CA ALA A 727 -15.62 19.48 -21.38
C ALA A 727 -15.83 18.19 -20.58
N GLU A 728 -16.84 17.39 -20.95
CA GLU A 728 -17.10 16.06 -20.37
C GLU A 728 -15.93 15.10 -20.63
N THR A 729 -15.43 15.04 -21.86
CA THR A 729 -14.26 14.21 -22.23
C THR A 729 -13.02 14.61 -21.41
N ASN A 730 -12.77 15.90 -21.24
CA ASN A 730 -11.64 16.39 -20.46
C ASN A 730 -11.78 16.07 -18.98
N TYR A 731 -12.98 16.18 -18.41
CA TYR A 731 -13.25 15.77 -17.04
C TYR A 731 -12.97 14.27 -16.83
N VAL A 732 -13.54 13.39 -17.66
CA VAL A 732 -13.31 11.94 -17.58
C VAL A 732 -11.81 11.63 -17.69
N LYS A 733 -11.13 12.21 -18.67
CA LYS A 733 -9.67 12.06 -18.86
C LYS A 733 -8.85 12.55 -17.67
N ALA A 734 -9.27 13.64 -17.03
CA ALA A 734 -8.60 14.16 -15.84
C ALA A 734 -8.76 13.20 -14.66
N VAL A 735 -9.95 12.61 -14.50
CA VAL A 735 -10.22 11.61 -13.47
C VAL A 735 -9.43 10.34 -13.73
N ASP A 736 -9.40 9.78 -14.94
CA ASP A 736 -8.62 8.58 -15.25
C ASP A 736 -7.15 8.73 -14.91
N LYS A 737 -6.54 9.86 -15.32
CA LYS A 737 -5.15 10.17 -14.99
C LYS A 737 -4.93 10.33 -13.49
N GLY A 738 -5.91 10.89 -12.80
CA GLY A 738 -5.92 10.98 -11.35
C GLY A 738 -6.01 9.61 -10.68
N LEU A 739 -6.90 8.72 -11.15
CA LEU A 739 -7.08 7.36 -10.63
C LEU A 739 -5.81 6.53 -10.82
N LEU A 740 -5.23 6.55 -12.02
CA LEU A 740 -3.95 5.90 -12.29
C LEU A 740 -2.86 6.38 -11.33
N LYS A 741 -2.84 7.69 -11.03
CA LYS A 741 -1.90 8.24 -10.07
C LYS A 741 -2.18 7.72 -8.65
N VAL A 742 -3.43 7.73 -8.18
CA VAL A 742 -3.80 7.22 -6.85
C VAL A 742 -3.42 5.76 -6.69
N MET A 743 -3.76 4.91 -7.67
CA MET A 743 -3.39 3.49 -7.69
C MET A 743 -1.86 3.29 -7.70
N SER A 744 -1.15 4.07 -8.53
CA SER A 744 0.30 3.97 -8.66
C SER A 744 1.06 4.32 -7.39
N LYS A 745 0.45 5.06 -6.46
CA LYS A 745 1.07 5.33 -5.15
C LYS A 745 1.37 4.06 -4.38
N MET A 746 0.55 3.02 -4.54
CA MET A 746 0.75 1.69 -3.96
C MET A 746 1.45 0.73 -4.94
N GLY A 747 1.81 1.19 -6.15
CA GLY A 747 2.36 0.34 -7.21
C GLY A 747 1.31 -0.51 -7.94
N ILE A 748 0.02 -0.19 -7.80
CA ILE A 748 -1.07 -0.93 -8.44
C ILE A 748 -1.26 -0.45 -9.87
N SER A 749 -1.31 -1.38 -10.82
CA SER A 749 -1.33 -1.05 -12.25
C SER A 749 -2.73 -1.00 -12.88
N THR A 750 -3.72 -1.69 -12.30
CA THR A 750 -5.06 -1.84 -12.92
C THR A 750 -6.21 -1.42 -12.01
N VAL A 751 -7.24 -0.79 -12.60
CA VAL A 751 -8.49 -0.49 -11.87
C VAL A 751 -9.16 -1.78 -11.39
N ALA A 752 -9.08 -2.87 -12.16
CA ALA A 752 -9.66 -4.16 -11.79
C ALA A 752 -9.13 -4.68 -10.43
N SER A 753 -7.82 -4.64 -10.21
CA SER A 753 -7.22 -5.06 -8.92
C SER A 753 -7.45 -4.05 -7.79
N TYR A 754 -7.72 -2.79 -8.14
CA TYR A 754 -7.99 -1.73 -7.16
C TYR A 754 -9.44 -1.76 -6.64
N THR A 755 -10.40 -2.16 -7.47
CA THR A 755 -11.82 -2.24 -7.10
C THR A 755 -12.02 -3.23 -5.94
N GLY A 756 -12.60 -2.77 -4.83
CA GLY A 756 -12.84 -3.58 -3.64
C GLY A 756 -11.60 -3.88 -2.78
N ALA A 757 -10.43 -3.34 -3.13
CA ALA A 757 -9.18 -3.57 -2.40
C ALA A 757 -9.04 -2.74 -1.12
N GLN A 758 -9.86 -1.68 -0.96
CA GLN A 758 -9.86 -0.82 0.23
C GLN A 758 -8.48 -0.25 0.60
N ILE A 759 -7.76 0.34 -0.37
CA ILE A 759 -6.41 0.92 -0.22
C ILE A 759 -6.48 2.29 0.48
N PHE A 760 -7.07 2.30 1.66
CA PHE A 760 -7.31 3.49 2.48
C PHE A 760 -7.05 3.20 3.96
N GLN A 761 -6.86 4.26 4.73
CA GLN A 761 -6.97 4.27 6.17
C GLN A 761 -8.04 5.28 6.60
N THR A 762 -8.64 5.07 7.77
CA THR A 762 -9.64 6.00 8.30
C THR A 762 -9.06 6.86 9.42
N ILE A 763 -9.48 8.12 9.48
CA ILE A 763 -9.12 9.04 10.57
C ILE A 763 -10.40 9.66 11.10
N GLY A 764 -10.81 9.24 12.29
CA GLY A 764 -11.95 9.83 12.99
C GLY A 764 -13.31 9.20 12.71
N LEU A 765 -13.37 7.95 12.22
CA LEU A 765 -14.61 7.15 12.14
C LEU A 765 -14.66 6.14 13.29
N SER A 766 -15.84 5.81 13.80
CA SER A 766 -15.99 4.78 14.83
C SER A 766 -15.74 3.36 14.28
N SER A 767 -15.13 2.49 15.08
CA SER A 767 -14.93 1.08 14.72
C SER A 767 -16.26 0.37 14.42
N SER A 768 -17.32 0.67 15.19
CA SER A 768 -18.65 0.12 14.92
C SER A 768 -19.20 0.45 13.54
N LEU A 769 -18.89 1.65 13.00
CA LEU A 769 -19.28 2.03 11.65
C LEU A 769 -18.42 1.29 10.60
N THR A 770 -17.10 1.24 10.80
CA THR A 770 -16.17 0.59 9.86
C THR A 770 -16.36 -0.92 9.79
N ASP A 771 -16.61 -1.56 10.93
CA ASP A 771 -16.83 -3.01 11.04
C ASP A 771 -18.13 -3.41 10.36
N ARG A 772 -19.19 -2.62 10.53
CA ARG A 772 -20.51 -2.93 9.96
C ARG A 772 -20.61 -2.66 8.46
N TYR A 773 -20.01 -1.59 7.94
CA TYR A 773 -20.28 -1.13 6.57
C TYR A 773 -19.06 -1.08 5.65
N PHE A 774 -17.83 -1.16 6.19
CA PHE A 774 -16.60 -0.98 5.43
C PHE A 774 -15.63 -2.18 5.57
N GLY A 775 -16.15 -3.36 5.88
CA GLY A 775 -15.37 -4.61 5.95
C GLY A 775 -14.25 -4.58 7.00
N GLY A 776 -14.45 -3.87 8.11
CA GLY A 776 -13.48 -3.83 9.21
C GLY A 776 -12.21 -3.04 8.90
N ILE A 777 -12.28 -2.06 7.98
CA ILE A 777 -11.14 -1.18 7.71
C ILE A 777 -10.62 -0.53 9.02
N PRO A 778 -9.30 -0.52 9.28
CA PRO A 778 -8.78 -0.05 10.56
C PRO A 778 -9.20 1.38 10.90
N SER A 779 -9.72 1.56 12.11
CA SER A 779 -9.94 2.86 12.74
C SER A 779 -9.24 2.93 14.10
N ARG A 780 -8.05 3.52 14.13
CA ARG A 780 -7.19 3.56 15.33
C ARG A 780 -7.63 4.57 16.38
N LEU A 781 -8.28 5.66 15.96
CA LEU A 781 -8.73 6.71 16.87
C LEU A 781 -10.19 6.53 17.32
N GLY A 782 -10.98 5.73 16.60
CA GLY A 782 -12.43 5.82 16.69
C GLY A 782 -12.94 7.20 16.25
N GLY A 783 -14.22 7.49 16.48
CA GLY A 783 -14.81 8.80 16.21
C GLY A 783 -16.24 8.75 15.74
N VAL A 784 -16.50 9.37 14.59
CA VAL A 784 -17.82 9.62 14.01
C VAL A 784 -18.59 8.34 13.69
N GLY A 785 -19.86 8.30 14.08
CA GLY A 785 -20.85 7.28 13.70
C GLY A 785 -21.98 7.87 12.85
N LEU A 786 -23.04 7.10 12.63
CA LEU A 786 -24.17 7.50 11.77
C LEU A 786 -24.85 8.80 12.21
N ASP A 787 -24.96 9.07 13.51
CA ASP A 787 -25.62 10.29 14.03
C ASP A 787 -24.97 11.58 13.52
N VAL A 788 -23.64 11.63 13.52
CA VAL A 788 -22.91 12.80 13.06
C VAL A 788 -22.99 12.90 11.53
N LEU A 789 -22.88 11.78 10.81
CA LEU A 789 -23.02 11.78 9.35
C LEU A 789 -24.42 12.24 8.91
N ALA A 790 -25.46 11.80 9.60
CA ALA A 790 -26.84 12.25 9.38
C ALA A 790 -26.99 13.75 9.68
N ALA A 791 -26.42 14.24 10.79
CA ALA A 791 -26.44 15.66 11.13
C ALA A 791 -25.70 16.53 10.10
N GLU A 792 -24.56 16.08 9.57
CA GLU A 792 -23.81 16.78 8.52
C GLU A 792 -24.60 16.87 7.21
N VAL A 793 -25.27 15.78 6.82
CA VAL A 793 -26.18 15.76 5.66
C VAL A 793 -27.37 16.69 5.89
N ALA A 794 -27.99 16.65 7.07
CA ALA A 794 -29.13 17.49 7.43
C ALA A 794 -28.77 18.98 7.41
N ASP A 795 -27.58 19.38 7.88
CA ASP A 795 -27.12 20.78 7.83
C ASP A 795 -27.00 21.28 6.38
N ARG A 796 -26.39 20.50 5.49
CA ARG A 796 -26.27 20.86 4.06
C ARG A 796 -27.63 20.89 3.36
N HIS A 797 -28.49 19.92 3.67
CA HIS A 797 -29.84 19.85 3.11
C HIS A 797 -30.69 21.06 3.53
N ALA A 798 -30.71 21.41 4.82
CA ALA A 798 -31.43 22.57 5.32
C ALA A 798 -30.94 23.90 4.72
N LYS A 799 -29.65 23.97 4.36
CA LYS A 799 -29.07 25.11 3.62
C LYS A 799 -29.57 25.17 2.18
N ALA A 800 -29.72 24.04 1.50
CA ALA A 800 -30.22 23.95 0.14
C ALA A 800 -31.71 24.27 0.03
N PHE A 801 -32.53 23.71 0.93
CA PHE A 801 -33.99 23.81 0.91
C PHE A 801 -34.51 24.69 2.06
N ALA A 802 -34.00 25.92 2.14
CA ALA A 802 -34.37 26.86 3.20
C ALA A 802 -35.88 27.18 3.20
N ALA A 803 -36.49 27.22 4.39
CA ALA A 803 -37.92 27.50 4.57
C ALA A 803 -38.39 28.85 3.98
N ASN A 804 -37.47 29.81 3.81
CA ASN A 804 -37.72 31.07 3.13
C ASN A 804 -36.73 31.27 1.96
N PRO A 805 -37.05 30.81 0.74
CA PRO A 805 -36.15 30.87 -0.42
C PRO A 805 -35.67 32.30 -0.75
N SER A 806 -36.47 33.32 -0.42
CA SER A 806 -36.14 34.73 -0.65
C SER A 806 -34.93 35.23 0.15
N GLU A 807 -34.58 34.59 1.27
CA GLU A 807 -33.40 34.95 2.09
C GLU A 807 -32.07 34.55 1.43
N ARG A 808 -32.12 33.59 0.49
CA ARG A 808 -30.95 33.10 -0.26
C ARG A 808 -30.98 33.43 -1.75
N ALA A 809 -32.02 34.10 -2.25
CA ALA A 809 -32.16 34.43 -3.67
C ALA A 809 -31.00 35.26 -4.27
N HIS A 810 -30.13 35.86 -3.44
CA HIS A 810 -28.94 36.60 -3.86
C HIS A 810 -27.61 35.96 -3.40
N ARG A 811 -27.63 34.77 -2.79
CA ARG A 811 -26.44 34.06 -2.31
C ARG A 811 -26.19 32.81 -3.16
N GLY A 812 -25.07 32.78 -3.89
CA GLY A 812 -24.61 31.58 -4.59
C GLY A 812 -23.98 30.56 -3.64
N LEU A 813 -23.23 29.59 -4.20
CA LEU A 813 -22.50 28.58 -3.42
C LEU A 813 -21.58 29.22 -2.37
N GLU A 814 -21.33 28.51 -1.26
CA GLU A 814 -20.36 28.93 -0.25
C GLU A 814 -18.97 29.12 -0.88
N VAL A 815 -18.17 30.06 -0.34
CA VAL A 815 -16.87 30.42 -0.93
C VAL A 815 -15.84 29.28 -0.85
N GLY A 816 -16.02 28.35 0.08
CA GLY A 816 -15.02 27.31 0.42
C GLY A 816 -14.03 27.83 1.47
N GLY A 817 -12.77 27.40 1.37
CA GLY A 817 -11.70 27.77 2.29
C GLY A 817 -10.85 26.59 2.76
N ASP A 818 -10.90 25.46 2.07
CA ASP A 818 -10.14 24.26 2.41
C ASP A 818 -8.73 24.34 1.82
N TYR A 819 -8.62 24.82 0.59
CA TYR A 819 -7.35 24.86 -0.14
C TYR A 819 -6.60 26.17 0.08
N GLN A 820 -7.32 27.26 0.31
CA GLN A 820 -6.75 28.57 0.61
C GLN A 820 -7.55 29.29 1.69
N TRP A 821 -6.84 29.97 2.60
CA TRP A 821 -7.48 30.75 3.63
C TRP A 821 -8.45 31.80 3.06
N ARG A 822 -9.65 31.84 3.64
CA ARG A 822 -10.70 32.84 3.40
C ARG A 822 -11.22 33.31 4.75
N ARG A 823 -11.67 34.57 4.81
CA ARG A 823 -12.22 35.15 6.05
C ARG A 823 -13.46 34.40 6.55
N GLU A 824 -14.29 33.93 5.63
CA GLU A 824 -15.51 33.15 5.88
C GLU A 824 -15.30 31.64 5.61
N GLY A 825 -14.03 31.22 5.50
CA GLY A 825 -13.65 29.84 5.18
C GLY A 825 -13.31 29.00 6.41
N GLU A 826 -12.71 27.83 6.15
CA GLU A 826 -12.17 26.97 7.20
C GLU A 826 -11.07 27.67 8.01
N TYR A 827 -10.87 27.23 9.24
CA TYR A 827 -9.76 27.70 10.06
C TYR A 827 -8.42 27.20 9.52
N HIS A 828 -7.42 28.08 9.50
CA HIS A 828 -6.04 27.73 9.16
C HIS A 828 -5.10 28.14 10.30
N LEU A 829 -4.17 27.25 10.65
CA LEU A 829 -3.11 27.53 11.63
C LEU A 829 -2.21 28.69 11.16
N PHE A 830 -1.89 28.75 9.86
CA PHE A 830 -1.28 29.94 9.26
C PHE A 830 -2.33 30.83 8.62
N ASN A 831 -2.76 31.83 9.38
CA ASN A 831 -3.66 32.88 8.95
C ASN A 831 -2.92 34.24 8.99
N PRO A 832 -3.50 35.33 8.47
CA PRO A 832 -2.82 36.62 8.40
C PRO A 832 -2.30 37.14 9.75
N GLU A 833 -2.97 36.82 10.85
CA GLU A 833 -2.56 37.24 12.20
C GLU A 833 -1.35 36.44 12.69
N THR A 834 -1.38 35.11 12.61
CA THR A 834 -0.27 34.26 13.06
C THR A 834 0.98 34.48 12.20
N VAL A 835 0.82 34.66 10.89
CA VAL A 835 1.92 35.03 9.97
C VAL A 835 2.55 36.36 10.36
N PHE A 836 1.75 37.39 10.62
CA PHE A 836 2.26 38.72 10.99
C PHE A 836 3.04 38.68 12.31
N LYS A 837 2.47 38.04 13.35
CA LYS A 837 3.12 37.98 14.68
C LYS A 837 4.44 37.22 14.62
N LEU A 838 4.50 36.08 13.93
CA LEU A 838 5.73 35.31 13.78
C LEU A 838 6.83 36.12 13.08
N GLN A 839 6.50 36.81 12.00
CA GLN A 839 7.46 37.68 11.29
C GLN A 839 7.91 38.86 12.15
N HIS A 840 7.00 39.51 12.86
CA HIS A 840 7.34 40.66 13.71
C HIS A 840 8.24 40.25 14.88
N ALA A 841 7.88 39.17 15.58
CA ALA A 841 8.64 38.64 16.72
C ALA A 841 10.09 38.33 16.35
N THR A 842 10.30 37.66 15.21
CA THR A 842 11.63 37.19 14.78
C THR A 842 12.48 38.29 14.17
N ARG A 843 11.87 39.28 13.50
CA ARG A 843 12.59 40.45 12.96
C ARG A 843 13.07 41.40 14.05
N ASP A 844 12.22 41.70 15.02
CA ASP A 844 12.52 42.67 16.08
C ASP A 844 13.08 42.01 17.36
N LYS A 845 13.38 40.70 17.30
CA LYS A 845 13.86 39.86 18.41
C LYS A 845 13.02 40.06 19.69
N ARG A 846 11.70 39.89 19.55
CA ARG A 846 10.71 40.06 20.62
C ARG A 846 10.02 38.75 20.99
N PHE A 847 10.51 38.13 22.06
CA PHE A 847 9.96 36.88 22.59
C PHE A 847 8.53 37.03 23.14
N ASP A 848 8.16 38.20 23.65
CA ASP A 848 6.80 38.49 24.11
C ASP A 848 5.76 38.42 22.97
N VAL A 849 6.09 38.94 21.78
CA VAL A 849 5.24 38.77 20.57
C VAL A 849 5.24 37.32 20.11
N PHE A 850 6.36 36.61 20.26
CA PHE A 850 6.44 35.19 19.92
C PHE A 850 5.47 34.36 20.78
N ARG A 851 5.39 34.62 22.09
CA ARG A 851 4.36 34.01 22.95
C ARG A 851 2.95 34.29 22.48
N GLU A 852 2.64 35.53 22.10
CA GLU A 852 1.33 35.84 21.54
C GLU A 852 1.02 35.09 20.22
N TYR A 853 2.05 34.70 19.46
CA TYR A 853 1.94 33.84 18.29
C TYR A 853 1.69 32.38 18.72
N THR A 854 2.50 31.83 19.63
CA THR A 854 2.37 30.43 20.05
C THR A 854 1.07 30.20 20.81
N ASP A 855 0.64 31.13 21.67
CA ASP A 855 -0.67 31.12 22.32
C ASP A 855 -1.82 31.00 21.31
N LYS A 856 -1.74 31.71 20.18
CA LYS A 856 -2.76 31.65 19.13
C LYS A 856 -2.77 30.35 18.33
N VAL A 857 -1.60 29.74 18.16
CA VAL A 857 -1.47 28.43 17.52
C VAL A 857 -1.91 27.32 18.49
N ASN A 858 -1.68 27.52 19.79
CA ASN A 858 -1.93 26.55 20.85
C ASN A 858 -3.32 26.72 21.53
N ASP A 859 -4.17 27.68 21.16
CA ASP A 859 -5.47 27.96 21.83
C ASP A 859 -6.51 26.86 21.59
N GLN A 860 -6.37 25.75 22.33
CA GLN A 860 -7.26 24.58 22.28
C GLN A 860 -8.65 24.84 22.84
N SER A 861 -8.78 25.85 23.71
CA SER A 861 -10.05 26.17 24.37
C SER A 861 -11.08 26.78 23.43
N ARG A 862 -10.64 27.25 22.26
CA ARG A 862 -11.50 27.93 21.29
C ARG A 862 -11.57 27.26 19.93
N ARG A 863 -10.49 26.60 19.46
CA ARG A 863 -10.41 26.04 18.10
C ARG A 863 -9.48 24.84 18.03
N LEU A 864 -10.05 23.64 17.91
CA LEU A 864 -9.30 22.41 17.69
C LEU A 864 -8.92 22.28 16.21
N ALA A 865 -7.67 21.89 15.92
CA ALA A 865 -7.20 21.72 14.54
C ALA A 865 -6.25 20.53 14.34
N THR A 866 -5.61 20.05 15.39
CA THR A 866 -4.60 18.97 15.31
C THR A 866 -4.81 17.98 16.45
N LEU A 867 -4.37 16.73 16.28
CA LEU A 867 -4.49 15.71 17.33
C LEU A 867 -3.72 16.10 18.60
N ARG A 868 -2.50 16.62 18.45
CA ARG A 868 -1.72 17.17 19.58
C ARG A 868 -2.40 18.33 20.30
N GLY A 869 -3.40 18.95 19.68
CA GLY A 869 -4.25 19.93 20.33
C GLY A 869 -5.18 19.35 21.39
N LEU A 870 -5.50 18.06 21.30
CA LEU A 870 -6.34 17.37 22.29
C LEU A 870 -5.58 17.01 23.57
N PHE A 871 -4.24 17.05 23.54
CA PHE A 871 -3.41 16.66 24.68
C PHE A 871 -3.29 17.77 25.72
N THR A 872 -3.40 17.41 27.00
CA THR A 872 -3.01 18.26 28.12
C THR A 872 -1.73 17.70 28.72
N LEU A 873 -0.72 18.55 28.90
CA LEU A 873 0.53 18.15 29.53
C LEU A 873 0.35 18.18 31.05
N THR A 874 0.72 17.10 31.74
CA THR A 874 0.55 16.96 33.19
C THR A 874 1.86 16.53 33.85
N SER A 875 2.02 16.87 35.14
CA SER A 875 3.23 16.59 35.93
C SER A 875 2.89 16.00 37.31
N GLU A 876 1.80 15.23 37.42
CA GLU A 876 1.27 14.77 38.72
C GLU A 876 2.31 14.04 39.60
N ASP A 877 3.28 13.35 39.00
CA ASP A 877 4.35 12.62 39.70
C ASP A 877 5.70 13.35 39.74
N ARG A 878 5.79 14.59 39.23
CA ARG A 878 7.05 15.35 39.11
C ARG A 878 6.89 16.79 39.56
N SER A 879 7.79 17.25 40.42
CA SER A 879 7.82 18.67 40.81
C SER A 879 8.52 19.50 39.73
N PRO A 880 8.00 20.70 39.39
CA PRO A 880 8.70 21.63 38.50
C PRO A 880 10.11 21.92 38.99
N VAL A 881 11.04 22.10 38.05
CA VAL A 881 12.45 22.42 38.33
C VAL A 881 12.76 23.87 37.93
N PRO A 882 13.77 24.52 38.55
CA PRO A 882 14.24 25.82 38.09
C PRO A 882 14.71 25.76 36.63
N ILE A 883 14.36 26.76 35.81
CA ILE A 883 14.76 26.80 34.40
C ILE A 883 16.29 26.78 34.20
N ASP A 884 17.05 27.27 35.18
CA ASP A 884 18.52 27.25 35.16
C ASP A 884 19.10 25.83 35.31
N GLU A 885 18.32 24.86 35.79
CA GLU A 885 18.70 23.43 35.81
C GLU A 885 18.41 22.73 34.47
N VAL A 886 17.58 23.33 33.61
CA VAL A 886 17.24 22.77 32.30
C VAL A 886 18.37 23.07 31.31
N GLU A 887 18.70 22.09 30.48
CA GLU A 887 19.73 22.21 29.45
C GLU A 887 19.61 23.53 28.65
N PRO A 888 20.74 24.15 28.27
CA PRO A 888 20.73 25.46 27.64
C PRO A 888 20.20 25.39 26.20
N VAL A 889 19.69 26.52 25.70
CA VAL A 889 19.22 26.68 24.31
C VAL A 889 20.21 26.12 23.28
N ALA A 890 21.51 26.34 23.50
CA ALA A 890 22.58 25.90 22.61
C ALA A 890 22.67 24.38 22.42
N GLU A 891 22.16 23.57 23.37
CA GLU A 891 22.09 22.11 23.22
C GLU A 891 20.78 21.68 22.53
N ILE A 892 19.65 22.28 22.90
CA ILE A 892 18.34 21.98 22.31
C ILE A 892 18.32 22.25 20.80
N VAL A 893 18.87 23.38 20.36
CA VAL A 893 18.86 23.74 18.92
C VAL A 893 19.62 22.76 18.04
N LYS A 894 20.57 21.98 18.58
CA LYS A 894 21.29 20.94 17.80
C LYS A 894 20.38 19.80 17.37
N ARG A 895 19.26 19.59 18.07
CA ARG A 895 18.21 18.62 17.70
C ARG A 895 17.26 19.16 16.64
N PHE A 896 17.39 20.43 16.24
CA PHE A 896 16.54 21.04 15.22
C PHE A 896 17.17 20.96 13.83
N SER A 897 16.31 20.73 12.84
CA SER A 897 16.69 20.84 11.44
C SER A 897 15.68 21.65 10.64
N THR A 898 16.14 22.30 9.56
CA THR A 898 15.20 22.82 8.56
C THR A 898 14.83 21.71 7.58
N GLY A 899 13.54 21.59 7.28
CA GLY A 899 13.04 20.57 6.37
C GLY A 899 13.63 20.66 4.95
N ALA A 900 13.59 19.53 4.25
CA ALA A 900 14.14 19.36 2.91
C ALA A 900 13.38 20.20 1.85
N MET A 901 13.93 21.35 1.47
CA MET A 901 13.31 22.28 0.51
C MET A 901 14.25 22.57 -0.65
N SER A 902 13.93 22.07 -1.84
CA SER A 902 14.87 22.07 -2.95
C SER A 902 15.19 23.47 -3.49
N TYR A 903 16.48 23.69 -3.80
CA TYR A 903 16.87 24.76 -4.70
C TYR A 903 16.17 24.59 -6.06
N GLY A 904 15.44 25.62 -6.48
CA GLY A 904 14.49 25.57 -7.60
C GLY A 904 13.05 25.71 -7.13
N SER A 905 12.63 24.94 -6.11
CA SER A 905 11.36 25.21 -5.41
C SER A 905 11.43 26.57 -4.70
N ILE A 906 12.47 26.76 -3.90
CA ILE A 906 12.81 28.04 -3.26
C ILE A 906 14.00 28.70 -3.96
N SER A 907 14.10 30.02 -3.80
CA SER A 907 15.18 30.85 -4.34
C SER A 907 16.52 30.51 -3.69
N ALA A 908 17.63 30.89 -4.36
CA ALA A 908 18.96 30.73 -3.78
C ALA A 908 19.08 31.51 -2.47
N GLU A 909 18.51 32.71 -2.43
CA GLU A 909 18.54 33.60 -1.28
C GLU A 909 17.88 32.96 -0.05
N ALA A 910 16.68 32.37 -0.22
CA ALA A 910 16.00 31.67 0.85
C ALA A 910 16.77 30.42 1.30
N HIS A 911 17.28 29.64 0.35
CA HIS A 911 17.98 28.39 0.64
C HIS A 911 19.32 28.60 1.36
N GLU A 912 20.11 29.58 0.93
CA GLU A 912 21.39 29.93 1.55
C GLU A 912 21.18 30.58 2.93
N THR A 913 20.13 31.38 3.09
CA THR A 913 19.77 32.00 4.38
C THR A 913 19.52 30.94 5.45
N LEU A 914 18.80 29.87 5.12
CA LEU A 914 18.57 28.74 6.03
C LEU A 914 19.89 28.05 6.39
N ALA A 915 20.74 27.75 5.41
CA ALA A 915 22.01 27.07 5.67
C ALA A 915 22.92 27.90 6.59
N ILE A 916 23.07 29.19 6.32
CA ILE A 916 23.87 30.09 7.18
C ILE A 916 23.30 30.12 8.60
N ALA A 917 21.98 30.27 8.75
CA ALA A 917 21.33 30.34 10.06
C ALA A 917 21.56 29.07 10.89
N MET A 918 21.32 27.89 10.29
CA MET A 918 21.46 26.61 11.01
C MET A 918 22.92 26.33 11.38
N ASN A 919 23.85 26.60 10.47
CA ASN A 919 25.28 26.41 10.74
C ASN A 919 25.79 27.31 11.88
N ARG A 920 25.27 28.55 12.01
CA ARG A 920 25.66 29.46 13.11
C ARG A 920 25.28 28.95 14.50
N ILE A 921 24.20 28.19 14.61
CA ILE A 921 23.68 27.67 15.88
C ILE A 921 24.02 26.18 16.10
N GLY A 922 24.81 25.57 15.21
CA GLY A 922 25.16 24.14 15.30
C GLY A 922 23.99 23.19 14.98
N ALA A 923 22.92 23.71 14.40
CA ALA A 923 21.79 22.95 13.91
C ALA A 923 22.00 22.54 12.45
N LYS A 924 21.02 21.88 11.83
CA LYS A 924 21.19 21.30 10.49
C LYS A 924 20.21 21.88 9.46
N SER A 925 20.70 22.25 8.28
CA SER A 925 19.85 22.53 7.12
C SER A 925 19.91 21.41 6.10
N ASN A 926 18.86 21.28 5.27
CA ASN A 926 18.71 20.21 4.30
C ASN A 926 18.58 20.77 2.87
N THR A 927 19.30 20.18 1.90
CA THR A 927 19.30 20.61 0.48
C THR A 927 17.97 20.39 -0.24
N GLY A 928 17.16 19.44 0.23
CA GLY A 928 16.10 18.86 -0.59
C GLY A 928 16.62 18.21 -1.88
N GLU A 929 15.68 17.84 -2.75
CA GLU A 929 15.91 17.11 -4.00
C GLU A 929 16.54 17.94 -5.14
N GLY A 930 17.08 19.12 -4.85
CA GLY A 930 17.49 20.10 -5.88
C GLY A 930 18.96 20.06 -6.29
N GLY A 931 19.78 19.25 -5.61
CA GLY A 931 21.23 19.39 -5.61
C GLY A 931 21.70 20.62 -4.82
N GLU A 932 23.01 20.82 -4.76
CA GLU A 932 23.63 21.97 -4.13
C GLU A 932 24.82 22.43 -4.96
N ASP A 933 24.96 23.74 -5.20
CA ASP A 933 26.11 24.28 -5.93
C ASP A 933 27.38 24.09 -5.10
N SER A 934 28.42 23.53 -5.72
CA SER A 934 29.71 23.25 -5.07
C SER A 934 30.41 24.50 -4.53
N GLU A 935 30.12 25.70 -5.06
CA GLU A 935 30.65 26.95 -4.52
C GLU A 935 30.23 27.19 -3.06
N ARG A 936 29.15 26.54 -2.60
CA ARG A 936 28.65 26.65 -1.21
C ARG A 936 29.46 25.83 -0.20
N PHE A 937 30.33 24.94 -0.65
CA PHE A 937 31.11 24.06 0.23
C PHE A 937 32.30 24.79 0.86
N GLU A 938 32.72 25.91 0.27
CA GLU A 938 33.75 26.77 0.84
C GLU A 938 33.16 27.71 1.89
N THR A 939 33.86 27.84 3.02
CA THR A 939 33.51 28.81 4.06
C THR A 939 33.71 30.24 3.55
N MET A 940 32.76 31.11 3.85
CA MET A 940 32.81 32.51 3.46
C MET A 940 33.89 33.27 4.25
N PRO A 941 34.40 34.41 3.74
CA PRO A 941 35.42 35.21 4.43
C PRO A 941 35.01 35.71 5.83
N ASN A 942 33.71 35.83 6.11
CA ASN A 942 33.18 36.23 7.40
C ASN A 942 33.01 35.07 8.40
N GLY A 943 33.36 33.83 8.00
CA GLY A 943 33.21 32.62 8.80
C GLY A 943 31.88 31.89 8.63
N ASP A 944 30.91 32.46 7.90
CA ASP A 944 29.65 31.78 7.62
C ASP A 944 29.85 30.63 6.61
N SER A 945 29.01 29.61 6.71
CA SER A 945 28.95 28.52 5.74
C SER A 945 27.59 28.47 5.07
N LYS A 946 27.60 28.39 3.73
CA LYS A 946 26.39 28.16 2.92
C LYS A 946 26.11 26.68 2.69
N ARG A 947 26.99 25.78 3.12
CA ARG A 947 26.86 24.33 2.96
C ARG A 947 25.70 23.82 3.81
N SER A 948 24.74 23.11 3.23
CA SER A 948 23.75 22.38 4.03
C SER A 948 24.37 21.16 4.70
N ALA A 949 24.12 20.95 6.00
CA ALA A 949 24.63 19.78 6.73
C ALA A 949 24.01 18.47 6.21
N ILE A 950 22.71 18.48 5.89
CA ILE A 950 21.98 17.31 5.39
C ILE A 950 21.89 17.38 3.86
N LYS A 951 22.31 16.31 3.19
CA LYS A 951 22.26 16.13 1.74
C LYS A 951 21.19 15.10 1.37
N GLN A 952 20.19 15.48 0.60
CA GLN A 952 19.13 14.54 0.20
C GLN A 952 19.51 13.73 -1.04
N VAL A 953 19.17 12.45 -1.04
CA VAL A 953 19.20 11.51 -2.17
C VAL A 953 17.75 11.09 -2.43
N ALA A 954 17.18 11.59 -3.52
CA ALA A 954 15.80 11.32 -3.95
C ALA A 954 15.77 10.61 -5.31
N SER A 955 14.61 10.08 -5.71
CA SER A 955 14.43 9.26 -6.92
C SER A 955 15.08 9.81 -8.19
N GLY A 956 14.96 11.12 -8.46
CA GLY A 956 15.54 11.76 -9.65
C GLY A 956 17.07 11.91 -9.63
N ARG A 957 17.75 11.67 -8.49
CA ARG A 957 19.20 11.83 -8.28
C ARG A 957 19.78 13.18 -8.75
N PHE A 958 18.96 14.23 -8.77
CA PHE A 958 19.39 15.55 -9.22
C PHE A 958 20.53 16.10 -8.36
N GLY A 959 21.65 16.41 -8.99
CA GLY A 959 22.84 16.97 -8.33
C GLY A 959 23.58 16.02 -7.40
N VAL A 960 23.21 14.72 -7.37
CA VAL A 960 23.90 13.72 -6.54
C VAL A 960 25.20 13.31 -7.22
N THR A 961 26.33 13.66 -6.60
CA THR A 961 27.69 13.37 -7.08
C THR A 961 28.56 12.95 -5.91
N SER A 962 29.71 12.32 -6.15
CA SER A 962 30.65 11.98 -5.07
C SER A 962 31.05 13.22 -4.25
N HIS A 963 31.33 14.35 -4.91
CA HIS A 963 31.67 15.61 -4.22
C HIS A 963 30.52 16.14 -3.35
N TYR A 964 29.27 15.97 -3.79
CA TYR A 964 28.08 16.34 -3.01
C TYR A 964 27.93 15.45 -1.76
N LEU A 965 28.12 14.14 -1.89
CA LEU A 965 27.99 13.18 -0.79
C LEU A 965 29.11 13.32 0.25
N THR A 966 30.35 13.58 -0.17
CA THR A 966 31.48 13.83 0.75
C THR A 966 31.33 15.13 1.55
N ASN A 967 30.49 16.06 1.10
CA ASN A 967 30.21 17.33 1.79
C ASN A 967 28.92 17.28 2.64
N ALA A 968 28.55 16.09 3.10
CA ALA A 968 27.42 15.84 4.00
C ALA A 968 27.90 15.51 5.41
N ASP A 969 27.18 15.98 6.42
CA ASP A 969 27.25 15.43 7.78
C ASP A 969 26.21 14.30 7.94
N ASP A 970 25.04 14.50 7.32
CA ASP A 970 23.96 13.51 7.23
C ASP A 970 23.52 13.37 5.76
N ILE A 971 23.23 12.14 5.32
CA ILE A 971 22.69 11.85 3.99
C ILE A 971 21.26 11.32 4.16
N GLN A 972 20.28 11.95 3.53
CA GLN A 972 18.87 11.58 3.66
C GLN A 972 18.33 10.92 2.40
N ILE A 973 18.03 9.63 2.47
CA ILE A 973 17.23 8.91 1.49
C ILE A 973 15.77 9.38 1.63
N LYS A 974 15.21 9.97 0.57
CA LYS A 974 13.83 10.47 0.55
C LYS A 974 12.90 9.44 -0.09
N MET A 975 12.32 8.55 0.72
CA MET A 975 11.29 7.63 0.24
C MET A 975 10.01 8.37 -0.12
N ALA A 976 9.53 9.25 0.79
CA ALA A 976 8.29 9.98 0.59
C ALA A 976 8.31 11.37 1.25
N GLN A 977 7.26 12.15 1.01
CA GLN A 977 6.99 13.43 1.70
C GLN A 977 5.48 13.60 1.95
N GLY A 978 5.11 14.19 3.08
CA GLY A 978 3.70 14.25 3.53
C GLY A 978 2.71 14.87 2.53
N ALA A 979 3.14 15.87 1.75
CA ALA A 979 2.26 16.55 0.79
C ALA A 979 1.92 15.76 -0.48
N LYS A 980 2.63 14.65 -0.72
CA LYS A 980 2.49 13.77 -1.89
C LYS A 980 3.27 12.47 -1.70
N PRO A 981 2.86 11.66 -0.74
CA PRO A 981 3.45 10.35 -0.58
C PRO A 981 3.06 9.45 -1.78
N GLY A 982 3.93 8.47 -2.09
CA GLY A 982 3.80 7.62 -3.28
C GLY A 982 4.04 8.32 -4.62
N GLU A 983 4.57 9.55 -4.63
CA GLU A 983 4.82 10.34 -5.84
C GLU A 983 6.21 11.00 -5.87
N GLY A 984 6.67 11.34 -7.07
CA GLY A 984 7.92 12.03 -7.29
C GLY A 984 7.91 13.54 -7.00
N GLY A 985 9.11 14.08 -6.80
CA GLY A 985 9.37 15.52 -6.81
C GLY A 985 8.87 16.20 -8.08
N GLN A 986 8.35 17.42 -7.98
CA GLN A 986 7.82 18.16 -9.13
C GLN A 986 8.38 19.59 -9.14
N LEU A 987 9.03 19.96 -10.23
CA LEU A 987 9.46 21.32 -10.51
C LEU A 987 8.93 21.76 -11.88
N PRO A 988 7.98 22.71 -11.92
CA PRO A 988 7.44 23.23 -13.18
C PRO A 988 8.54 23.78 -14.09
N GLY A 989 8.44 23.54 -15.41
CA GLY A 989 9.50 23.87 -16.37
C GLY A 989 9.85 25.37 -16.40
N HIS A 990 8.87 26.24 -16.18
CA HIS A 990 9.07 27.68 -16.09
C HIS A 990 9.84 28.14 -14.82
N LYS A 991 10.18 27.23 -13.91
CA LYS A 991 11.13 27.43 -12.79
C LYS A 991 12.51 26.84 -13.06
N VAL A 992 12.70 26.11 -14.15
CA VAL A 992 13.98 25.47 -14.51
C VAL A 992 14.83 26.45 -15.32
N TYR A 993 15.33 27.47 -14.63
CA TYR A 993 16.26 28.47 -15.20
C TYR A 993 17.65 27.86 -15.45
N PRO A 994 18.53 28.48 -16.26
CA PRO A 994 19.85 27.93 -16.58
C PRO A 994 20.71 27.52 -15.36
N TRP A 995 20.65 28.26 -14.25
CA TRP A 995 21.37 27.91 -13.02
C TRP A 995 20.77 26.70 -12.28
N ILE A 996 19.45 26.53 -12.32
CA ILE A 996 18.78 25.33 -11.78
C ILE A 996 19.15 24.12 -12.62
N ALA A 997 19.06 24.27 -13.95
CA ALA A 997 19.41 23.23 -14.90
C ALA A 997 20.88 22.78 -14.73
N LYS A 998 21.80 23.74 -14.54
CA LYS A 998 23.22 23.45 -14.23
C LYS A 998 23.37 22.62 -12.96
N THR A 999 22.70 23.00 -11.87
CA THR A 999 22.83 22.30 -10.57
C THR A 999 22.27 20.88 -10.63
N ARG A 1000 21.22 20.67 -11.42
CA ARG A 1000 20.52 19.38 -11.55
C ARG A 1000 21.02 18.51 -12.70
N ASN A 1001 22.00 18.99 -13.48
CA ASN A 1001 22.42 18.38 -14.74
C ASN A 1001 21.24 18.11 -15.69
N SER A 1002 20.32 19.08 -15.82
CA SER A 1002 19.09 18.98 -16.61
C SER A 1002 19.01 20.02 -17.72
N THR A 1003 17.91 20.02 -18.49
CA THR A 1003 17.68 20.97 -19.59
C THR A 1003 16.88 22.20 -19.11
N PRO A 1004 17.30 23.45 -19.41
CA PRO A 1004 16.54 24.65 -19.09
C PRO A 1004 15.13 24.65 -19.71
N GLY A 1005 14.13 25.12 -18.96
CA GLY A 1005 12.73 25.25 -19.39
C GLY A 1005 11.90 23.96 -19.38
N VAL A 1006 12.53 22.79 -19.20
CA VAL A 1006 11.84 21.49 -19.19
C VAL A 1006 11.36 21.16 -17.78
N GLY A 1007 10.10 20.78 -17.63
CA GLY A 1007 9.54 20.36 -16.34
C GLY A 1007 10.23 19.10 -15.81
N LEU A 1008 10.59 19.11 -14.53
CA LEU A 1008 11.22 17.98 -13.87
C LEU A 1008 10.20 17.31 -12.94
N ILE A 1009 9.63 16.21 -13.42
CA ILE A 1009 8.83 15.29 -12.61
C ILE A 1009 9.75 14.11 -12.31
N SER A 1010 10.14 13.91 -11.06
CA SER A 1010 10.96 12.76 -10.69
C SER A 1010 10.13 11.48 -10.83
N PRO A 1011 10.75 10.33 -11.09
CA PRO A 1011 10.04 9.06 -10.93
C PRO A 1011 9.45 8.96 -9.52
N PRO A 1012 8.26 8.38 -9.33
CA PRO A 1012 7.76 8.07 -7.99
C PRO A 1012 8.70 7.16 -7.20
N PRO A 1013 9.19 6.01 -7.73
CA PRO A 1013 10.09 5.15 -6.99
C PRO A 1013 11.54 5.57 -7.11
N HIS A 1014 12.35 5.13 -6.16
CA HIS A 1014 13.78 4.96 -6.37
C HIS A 1014 13.99 3.70 -7.22
N HIS A 1015 14.55 3.82 -8.42
CA HIS A 1015 14.78 2.65 -9.30
C HIS A 1015 15.87 1.68 -8.79
N ASP A 1016 16.54 2.04 -7.69
CA ASP A 1016 17.48 1.22 -6.93
C ASP A 1016 16.93 0.82 -5.56
N ILE A 1017 15.61 1.02 -5.30
CA ILE A 1017 14.92 0.54 -4.10
C ILE A 1017 13.54 -0.01 -4.50
N TYR A 1018 13.44 -1.32 -4.67
CA TYR A 1018 12.18 -2.02 -4.95
C TYR A 1018 11.74 -2.94 -3.81
N SER A 1019 12.49 -2.95 -2.71
CA SER A 1019 12.28 -3.78 -1.52
C SER A 1019 13.17 -3.28 -0.37
N ILE A 1020 12.98 -3.84 0.83
CA ILE A 1020 13.79 -3.49 2.00
C ILE A 1020 15.27 -3.86 1.82
N GLU A 1021 15.58 -4.96 1.15
CA GLU A 1021 16.97 -5.37 0.87
C GLU A 1021 17.68 -4.42 -0.09
N ASP A 1022 16.94 -3.82 -1.03
CA ASP A 1022 17.49 -2.81 -1.94
C ASP A 1022 17.75 -1.49 -1.20
N LEU A 1023 16.91 -1.14 -0.21
CA LEU A 1023 17.18 -0.02 0.69
C LEU A 1023 18.47 -0.26 1.50
N ALA A 1024 18.64 -1.47 2.05
CA ALA A 1024 19.85 -1.84 2.78
C ALA A 1024 21.10 -1.70 1.89
N GLN A 1025 21.00 -2.11 0.61
CA GLN A 1025 22.09 -1.92 -0.35
C GLN A 1025 22.40 -0.43 -0.59
N LEU A 1026 21.38 0.44 -0.75
CA LEU A 1026 21.63 1.87 -0.91
C LEU A 1026 22.25 2.49 0.35
N ILE A 1027 21.81 2.08 1.55
CA ILE A 1027 22.42 2.53 2.81
C ILE A 1027 23.90 2.12 2.85
N TYR A 1028 24.21 0.88 2.47
CA TYR A 1028 25.58 0.39 2.36
C TYR A 1028 26.40 1.23 1.38
N ASP A 1029 25.87 1.52 0.19
CA ASP A 1029 26.56 2.32 -0.83
C ASP A 1029 26.85 3.75 -0.34
N LEU A 1030 25.90 4.38 0.35
CA LEU A 1030 26.06 5.73 0.89
C LEU A 1030 27.08 5.79 2.03
N LYS A 1031 27.10 4.78 2.92
CA LYS A 1031 28.12 4.66 3.98
C LYS A 1031 29.51 4.41 3.40
N ASN A 1032 29.62 3.69 2.27
CA ASN A 1032 30.89 3.55 1.56
C ASN A 1032 31.33 4.85 0.86
N ALA A 1033 30.38 5.65 0.36
CA ALA A 1033 30.67 6.93 -0.27
C ALA A 1033 31.14 7.99 0.73
N ASN A 1034 30.59 7.98 1.95
CA ASN A 1034 31.01 8.85 3.06
C ASN A 1034 30.87 8.13 4.42
N PRO A 1035 31.96 7.51 4.92
CA PRO A 1035 31.95 6.75 6.18
C PRO A 1035 31.66 7.57 7.43
N ASP A 1036 31.84 8.89 7.39
CA ASP A 1036 31.64 9.79 8.52
C ASP A 1036 30.18 10.29 8.62
N SER A 1037 29.36 10.07 7.58
CA SER A 1037 27.97 10.55 7.55
C SER A 1037 26.98 9.57 8.17
N ARG A 1038 25.97 10.11 8.86
CA ARG A 1038 24.77 9.35 9.22
C ARG A 1038 23.84 9.20 8.01
N VAL A 1039 23.18 8.06 7.87
CA VAL A 1039 22.17 7.83 6.82
C VAL A 1039 20.77 7.92 7.43
N HIS A 1040 19.98 8.87 6.92
CA HIS A 1040 18.58 9.07 7.27
C HIS A 1040 17.67 8.40 6.23
N VAL A 1041 16.55 7.83 6.67
CA VAL A 1041 15.46 7.40 5.79
C VAL A 1041 14.20 8.20 6.13
N LYS A 1042 13.73 8.98 5.17
CA LYS A 1042 12.52 9.82 5.32
C LYS A 1042 11.27 9.06 4.85
N LEU A 1043 10.43 8.72 5.81
CA LEU A 1043 9.12 8.07 5.64
C LEU A 1043 7.99 9.08 5.87
N VAL A 1044 6.77 8.70 5.53
CA VAL A 1044 5.55 9.46 5.82
C VAL A 1044 4.64 8.63 6.71
N SER A 1045 4.03 9.30 7.68
CA SER A 1045 3.08 8.69 8.59
C SER A 1045 1.90 8.10 7.81
N GLU A 1046 1.68 6.80 7.99
CA GLU A 1046 0.50 6.05 7.59
C GLU A 1046 0.41 4.79 8.46
N LEU A 1047 -0.69 4.06 8.33
CA LEU A 1047 -0.89 2.74 8.90
C LEU A 1047 0.27 1.78 8.52
N GLY A 1048 0.96 1.22 9.51
CA GLY A 1048 2.06 0.27 9.27
C GLY A 1048 3.45 0.91 9.20
N VAL A 1049 3.57 2.24 9.32
CA VAL A 1049 4.88 2.93 9.22
C VAL A 1049 5.87 2.48 10.30
N GLY A 1050 5.39 2.07 11.47
CA GLY A 1050 6.26 1.56 12.54
C GLY A 1050 6.94 0.24 12.16
N THR A 1051 6.24 -0.61 11.41
CA THR A 1051 6.77 -1.85 10.88
C THR A 1051 7.83 -1.59 9.81
N VAL A 1052 7.58 -0.64 8.91
CA VAL A 1052 8.57 -0.17 7.93
C VAL A 1052 9.81 0.40 8.65
N ALA A 1053 9.62 1.17 9.73
CA ALA A 1053 10.72 1.73 10.51
C ALA A 1053 11.58 0.66 11.20
N ALA A 1054 10.98 -0.45 11.64
CA ALA A 1054 11.73 -1.60 12.15
C ALA A 1054 12.60 -2.24 11.05
N GLY A 1055 12.06 -2.43 9.85
CA GLY A 1055 12.84 -2.84 8.67
C GLY A 1055 13.99 -1.88 8.35
N VAL A 1056 13.74 -0.56 8.36
CA VAL A 1056 14.75 0.49 8.16
C VAL A 1056 15.88 0.41 9.18
N SER A 1057 15.56 0.11 10.45
CA SER A 1057 16.56 -0.11 11.49
C SER A 1057 17.39 -1.37 11.23
N LYS A 1058 16.76 -2.49 10.83
CA LYS A 1058 17.46 -3.72 10.41
C LYS A 1058 18.37 -3.49 9.18
N ALA A 1059 18.00 -2.57 8.30
CA ALA A 1059 18.78 -2.15 7.13
C ALA A 1059 19.96 -1.21 7.47
N HIS A 1060 20.28 -1.02 8.76
CA HIS A 1060 21.41 -0.22 9.27
C HIS A 1060 21.32 1.29 9.01
N ALA A 1061 20.12 1.84 8.87
CA ALA A 1061 19.92 3.30 8.91
C ALA A 1061 20.23 3.85 10.31
N ASP A 1062 20.80 5.06 10.37
CA ASP A 1062 21.14 5.72 11.63
C ASP A 1062 19.98 6.58 12.15
N VAL A 1063 19.14 7.08 11.25
CA VAL A 1063 17.98 7.92 11.57
C VAL A 1063 16.77 7.54 10.71
N VAL A 1064 15.59 7.42 11.33
CA VAL A 1064 14.31 7.35 10.63
C VAL A 1064 13.54 8.64 10.87
N LEU A 1065 13.07 9.29 9.80
CA LEU A 1065 12.24 10.50 9.88
C LEU A 1065 10.79 10.15 9.55
N ILE A 1066 9.87 10.43 10.46
CA ILE A 1066 8.42 10.32 10.24
C ILE A 1066 7.84 11.70 9.90
N SER A 1067 7.38 11.87 8.66
CA SER A 1067 6.71 13.09 8.21
C SER A 1067 5.19 13.01 8.34
N GLY A 1068 4.55 14.04 8.89
CA GLY A 1068 3.10 14.19 8.87
C GLY A 1068 2.54 14.58 7.50
N HIS A 1069 1.29 14.21 7.22
CA HIS A 1069 0.54 14.58 6.00
C HIS A 1069 0.50 16.09 5.73
N ASP A 1070 0.60 16.90 6.79
CA ASP A 1070 0.55 18.36 6.75
C ASP A 1070 1.85 19.01 6.24
N GLY A 1071 2.89 18.21 5.92
CA GLY A 1071 4.15 18.68 5.36
C GLY A 1071 4.01 19.62 4.15
N GLY A 1072 4.93 20.58 4.02
CA GLY A 1072 4.91 21.58 2.93
C GLY A 1072 5.40 21.04 1.57
N THR A 1073 5.00 21.69 0.48
CA THR A 1073 5.51 21.39 -0.88
C THR A 1073 5.57 22.64 -1.78
N GLY A 1074 6.52 22.67 -2.71
CA GLY A 1074 6.57 23.70 -3.75
C GLY A 1074 5.58 23.49 -4.90
N ALA A 1075 5.26 22.23 -5.20
CA ALA A 1075 4.30 21.82 -6.22
C ALA A 1075 3.83 20.38 -5.96
N SER A 1076 2.51 20.16 -5.95
CA SER A 1076 1.89 18.85 -5.74
C SER A 1076 0.47 18.83 -6.29
N PRO A 1077 -0.08 17.70 -6.75
CA PRO A 1077 -1.51 17.55 -6.96
C PRO A 1077 -2.30 17.86 -5.69
N LEU A 1078 -3.42 18.58 -5.82
CA LEU A 1078 -4.23 18.95 -4.67
C LEU A 1078 -4.87 17.74 -3.98
N THR A 1079 -5.23 16.71 -4.75
CA THR A 1079 -5.71 15.42 -4.26
C THR A 1079 -4.75 14.83 -3.22
N SER A 1080 -3.45 14.86 -3.48
CA SER A 1080 -2.43 14.28 -2.60
C SER A 1080 -2.13 15.15 -1.38
N VAL A 1081 -2.23 16.47 -1.50
CA VAL A 1081 -2.06 17.39 -0.36
C VAL A 1081 -3.19 17.23 0.67
N LYS A 1082 -4.38 16.79 0.23
CA LYS A 1082 -5.57 16.68 1.08
C LYS A 1082 -5.88 15.28 1.57
N HIS A 1083 -5.61 14.26 0.76
CA HIS A 1083 -6.16 12.92 0.98
C HIS A 1083 -5.09 11.83 1.10
N ALA A 1084 -3.82 12.16 1.36
CA ALA A 1084 -2.77 11.15 1.49
C ALA A 1084 -1.87 11.41 2.70
N GLY A 1085 -1.54 10.34 3.43
CA GLY A 1085 -0.80 10.40 4.70
C GLY A 1085 -1.71 10.51 5.94
N ALA A 1086 -1.08 10.44 7.11
CA ALA A 1086 -1.70 10.62 8.43
C ALA A 1086 -1.00 11.74 9.23
N PRO A 1087 -1.64 12.25 10.30
CA PRO A 1087 -0.99 13.07 11.32
C PRO A 1087 0.24 12.35 11.90
N TRP A 1088 1.33 13.08 12.07
CA TRP A 1088 2.58 12.51 12.57
C TRP A 1088 2.47 11.98 13.99
N GLU A 1089 1.51 12.47 14.79
CA GLU A 1089 1.26 11.98 16.14
C GLU A 1089 0.97 10.47 16.15
N ILE A 1090 0.27 9.98 15.12
CA ILE A 1090 -0.06 8.55 14.98
C ILE A 1090 1.17 7.75 14.56
N GLY A 1091 1.81 8.15 13.45
CA GLY A 1091 2.95 7.41 12.91
C GLY A 1091 4.18 7.43 13.81
N LEU A 1092 4.42 8.53 14.54
CA LEU A 1092 5.50 8.65 15.51
C LEU A 1092 5.29 7.70 16.69
N ALA A 1093 4.08 7.71 17.27
CA ALA A 1093 3.75 6.83 18.38
C ALA A 1093 3.79 5.34 17.97
N GLU A 1094 3.29 5.00 16.77
CA GLU A 1094 3.40 3.65 16.22
C GLU A 1094 4.87 3.23 16.02
N THR A 1095 5.70 4.11 15.48
CA THR A 1095 7.14 3.87 15.29
C THR A 1095 7.84 3.62 16.62
N GLN A 1096 7.59 4.46 17.62
CA GLN A 1096 8.15 4.29 18.97
C GLN A 1096 7.74 2.95 19.58
N GLN A 1097 6.45 2.62 19.56
CA GLN A 1097 5.92 1.36 20.10
C GLN A 1097 6.56 0.16 19.38
N THR A 1098 6.56 0.16 18.05
CA THR A 1098 7.03 -0.97 17.22
C THR A 1098 8.53 -1.20 17.39
N LEU A 1099 9.34 -0.14 17.40
CA LEU A 1099 10.78 -0.26 17.64
C LEU A 1099 11.12 -0.76 19.05
N LEU A 1100 10.36 -0.35 20.07
CA LEU A 1100 10.53 -0.86 21.43
C LEU A 1100 10.15 -2.34 21.52
N MET A 1101 9.02 -2.74 20.93
CA MET A 1101 8.58 -4.14 20.93
C MET A 1101 9.57 -5.07 20.23
N ASN A 1102 10.20 -4.61 19.15
CA ASN A 1102 11.22 -5.37 18.41
C ASN A 1102 12.64 -5.26 19.02
N ARG A 1103 12.83 -4.50 20.12
CA ARG A 1103 14.15 -4.20 20.70
C ARG A 1103 15.15 -3.61 19.67
N LEU A 1104 14.64 -2.69 18.85
CA LEU A 1104 15.42 -1.98 17.83
C LEU A 1104 15.55 -0.47 18.12
N ARG A 1105 14.81 0.07 19.11
CA ARG A 1105 14.77 1.51 19.39
C ARG A 1105 16.12 2.11 19.80
N ASP A 1106 16.99 1.32 20.43
CA ASP A 1106 18.34 1.72 20.84
C ASP A 1106 19.34 1.81 19.67
N ARG A 1107 18.98 1.29 18.49
CA ARG A 1107 19.83 1.27 17.28
C ARG A 1107 19.63 2.47 16.36
N ILE A 1108 18.55 3.24 16.54
CA ILE A 1108 18.14 4.27 15.58
C ILE A 1108 17.63 5.54 16.27
N VAL A 1109 17.97 6.69 15.69
CA VAL A 1109 17.40 8.00 16.07
C VAL A 1109 16.07 8.20 15.35
N VAL A 1110 15.04 8.64 16.06
CA VAL A 1110 13.72 8.94 15.49
C VAL A 1110 13.57 10.46 15.33
N GLN A 1111 13.46 10.93 14.10
CA GLN A 1111 13.18 12.32 13.77
C GLN A 1111 11.71 12.49 13.38
N VAL A 1112 11.12 13.66 13.64
CA VAL A 1112 9.77 13.99 13.18
C VAL A 1112 9.70 15.34 12.49
N ASP A 1113 8.91 15.46 11.43
CA ASP A 1113 8.48 16.72 10.85
C ASP A 1113 6.99 16.67 10.47
N GLY A 1114 6.37 17.82 10.22
CA GLY A 1114 4.92 17.91 10.00
C GLY A 1114 4.35 19.16 10.65
N GLN A 1115 4.55 20.28 9.97
CA GLN A 1115 4.24 21.64 10.42
C GLN A 1115 4.41 21.91 11.93
N LEU A 1116 5.55 21.50 12.51
CA LEU A 1116 5.94 21.95 13.85
C LEU A 1116 6.08 23.48 13.83
N LYS A 1117 5.44 24.15 14.78
CA LYS A 1117 5.29 25.61 14.85
C LYS A 1117 5.69 26.19 16.20
N THR A 1118 5.58 25.41 17.28
CA THR A 1118 5.77 25.89 18.65
C THR A 1118 6.69 24.96 19.45
N GLY A 1119 7.22 25.44 20.57
CA GLY A 1119 7.95 24.61 21.54
C GLY A 1119 7.05 23.53 22.16
N ARG A 1120 5.74 23.78 22.29
CA ARG A 1120 4.77 22.77 22.71
C ARG A 1120 4.69 21.60 21.72
N ASP A 1121 4.74 21.86 20.41
CA ASP A 1121 4.79 20.79 19.41
C ASP A 1121 6.04 19.90 19.59
N VAL A 1122 7.19 20.52 19.88
CA VAL A 1122 8.46 19.80 20.14
C VAL A 1122 8.37 18.92 21.37
N VAL A 1123 7.84 19.43 22.48
CA VAL A 1123 7.72 18.66 23.72
C VAL A 1123 6.76 17.48 23.53
N ILE A 1124 5.63 17.65 22.84
CA ILE A 1124 4.72 16.54 22.54
C ILE A 1124 5.40 15.49 21.66
N ALA A 1125 6.10 15.93 20.61
CA ALA A 1125 6.87 15.01 19.78
C ALA A 1125 7.92 14.24 20.59
N ALA A 1126 8.62 14.90 21.51
CA ALA A 1126 9.58 14.23 22.40
C ALA A 1126 8.91 13.17 23.27
N LEU A 1127 7.80 13.54 23.94
CA LEU A 1127 7.04 12.60 24.79
C LEU A 1127 6.55 11.39 23.99
N LEU A 1128 6.15 11.58 22.73
CA LEU A 1128 5.75 10.48 21.83
C LEU A 1128 6.93 9.67 21.25
N GLY A 1129 8.18 10.07 21.49
CA GLY A 1129 9.39 9.27 21.20
C GLY A 1129 10.40 9.88 20.23
N ALA A 1130 10.22 11.11 19.75
CA ALA A 1130 11.15 11.76 18.81
C ALA A 1130 12.41 12.33 19.50
N ASP A 1131 13.56 12.10 18.90
CA ASP A 1131 14.88 12.59 19.33
C ASP A 1131 15.28 13.92 18.65
N GLU A 1132 14.85 14.11 17.40
CA GLU A 1132 15.17 15.25 16.52
C GLU A 1132 13.91 15.83 15.84
N PHE A 1133 13.92 17.14 15.51
CA PHE A 1133 12.72 17.88 15.08
C PHE A 1133 12.95 18.71 13.82
N GLY A 1134 12.12 18.52 12.79
CA GLY A 1134 12.21 19.21 11.50
C GLY A 1134 11.20 20.34 11.30
N PHE A 1135 11.67 21.50 10.84
CA PHE A 1135 10.86 22.70 10.61
C PHE A 1135 11.00 23.19 9.16
N ALA A 1136 9.89 23.27 8.41
CA ALA A 1136 9.92 23.73 7.01
C ALA A 1136 9.15 25.05 6.82
N THR A 1137 7.83 25.02 6.96
CA THR A 1137 6.96 26.16 6.65
C THR A 1137 7.19 27.36 7.57
N ALA A 1138 7.35 27.15 8.89
CA ALA A 1138 7.56 28.25 9.84
C ALA A 1138 8.84 29.06 9.52
N PRO A 1139 10.02 28.45 9.28
CA PRO A 1139 11.20 29.17 8.79
C PRO A 1139 10.97 29.93 7.47
N LEU A 1140 10.19 29.40 6.52
CA LEU A 1140 9.85 30.14 5.30
C LEU A 1140 8.99 31.38 5.61
N VAL A 1141 8.04 31.27 6.54
CA VAL A 1141 7.21 32.40 7.00
C VAL A 1141 8.09 33.46 7.69
N VAL A 1142 9.02 33.04 8.56
CA VAL A 1142 10.01 33.92 9.21
C VAL A 1142 10.84 34.70 8.18
N MET A 1143 11.26 34.05 7.09
CA MET A 1143 11.98 34.70 6.00
C MET A 1143 11.10 35.61 5.11
N GLY A 1144 9.78 35.63 5.30
CA GLY A 1144 8.88 36.57 4.63
C GLY A 1144 7.72 35.93 3.86
N CYS A 1145 7.57 34.61 3.85
CA CYS A 1145 6.43 33.96 3.19
C CYS A 1145 5.09 34.43 3.79
N VAL A 1146 4.14 34.79 2.92
CA VAL A 1146 2.81 35.31 3.29
C VAL A 1146 1.69 34.29 3.02
N MET A 1147 2.03 33.01 2.84
CA MET A 1147 1.08 31.89 2.66
C MET A 1147 0.09 32.07 1.49
N MET A 1148 0.53 32.70 0.40
CA MET A 1148 -0.31 32.92 -0.79
C MET A 1148 -0.55 31.65 -1.63
N ARG A 1149 0.19 30.56 -1.38
CA ARG A 1149 0.04 29.24 -2.05
C ARG A 1149 0.21 29.25 -3.58
N VAL A 1150 1.06 30.14 -4.10
CA VAL A 1150 1.40 30.27 -5.54
C VAL A 1150 2.82 29.79 -5.87
N CYS A 1151 3.40 28.92 -5.04
CA CYS A 1151 4.80 28.50 -5.13
C CYS A 1151 5.12 27.80 -6.45
N HIS A 1152 4.14 27.06 -6.98
CA HIS A 1152 4.21 26.30 -8.23
C HIS A 1152 4.08 27.19 -9.49
N LEU A 1153 3.60 28.43 -9.35
CA LEU A 1153 3.38 29.37 -10.47
C LEU A 1153 4.58 30.27 -10.76
N ASN A 1154 5.65 30.19 -9.96
CA ASN A 1154 6.81 31.08 -10.01
C ASN A 1154 6.52 32.57 -9.74
N THR A 1155 5.34 32.90 -9.19
CA THR A 1155 4.87 34.27 -8.97
C THR A 1155 4.94 34.71 -7.50
N CYS A 1156 5.84 34.11 -6.71
CA CYS A 1156 5.99 34.44 -5.29
C CYS A 1156 6.25 35.96 -5.09
N PRO A 1157 5.38 36.69 -4.37
CA PRO A 1157 5.47 38.16 -4.29
C PRO A 1157 6.64 38.67 -3.45
N VAL A 1158 7.25 37.79 -2.66
CA VAL A 1158 8.27 38.10 -1.63
C VAL A 1158 9.63 37.43 -1.90
N GLY A 1159 9.84 36.90 -3.10
CA GLY A 1159 11.14 36.36 -3.50
C GLY A 1159 11.56 35.03 -2.85
N VAL A 1160 10.65 34.36 -2.12
CA VAL A 1160 10.94 33.08 -1.44
C VAL A 1160 10.85 31.88 -2.39
N ALA A 1161 9.69 31.64 -2.99
CA ALA A 1161 9.41 30.44 -3.80
C ALA A 1161 9.36 30.75 -5.31
N THR A 1162 10.37 31.45 -5.82
CA THR A 1162 10.45 31.88 -7.23
C THR A 1162 11.90 31.88 -7.73
N GLN A 1163 12.05 31.60 -9.03
CA GLN A 1163 13.30 31.72 -9.78
C GLN A 1163 13.30 32.96 -10.69
N ASP A 1164 12.19 33.71 -10.75
CA ASP A 1164 12.14 34.98 -11.48
C ASP A 1164 13.12 36.01 -10.86
N PRO A 1165 14.10 36.53 -11.63
CA PRO A 1165 15.08 37.47 -11.11
C PRO A 1165 14.51 38.76 -10.51
N GLU A 1166 13.41 39.29 -11.06
CA GLU A 1166 12.78 40.53 -10.56
C GLU A 1166 12.00 40.27 -9.27
N LEU A 1167 11.36 39.11 -9.14
CA LEU A 1167 10.69 38.73 -7.90
C LEU A 1167 11.69 38.35 -6.80
N ARG A 1168 12.82 37.71 -7.13
CA ARG A 1168 13.89 37.39 -6.18
C ARG A 1168 14.49 38.62 -5.51
N LYS A 1169 14.59 39.76 -6.22
CA LYS A 1169 15.01 41.05 -5.63
C LYS A 1169 14.13 41.54 -4.47
N LYS A 1170 12.91 41.01 -4.35
CA LYS A 1170 11.98 41.35 -3.25
C LYS A 1170 12.22 40.51 -1.98
N PHE A 1171 13.14 39.55 -2.02
CA PHE A 1171 13.52 38.77 -0.85
C PHE A 1171 14.13 39.68 0.22
N SER A 1172 13.63 39.57 1.45
CA SER A 1172 14.03 40.39 2.60
C SER A 1172 14.29 39.56 3.86
N GLY A 1173 14.42 38.23 3.72
CA GLY A 1173 14.80 37.35 4.81
C GLY A 1173 16.27 37.53 5.19
N SER A 1174 16.59 37.22 6.45
CA SER A 1174 17.95 37.32 7.00
C SER A 1174 18.23 36.12 7.91
N PRO A 1175 19.48 35.60 7.97
CA PRO A 1175 19.81 34.48 8.85
C PRO A 1175 19.47 34.74 10.32
N GLU A 1176 19.60 35.98 10.77
CA GLU A 1176 19.29 36.40 12.14
C GLU A 1176 17.82 36.17 12.51
N PHE A 1177 16.89 36.32 11.56
CA PHE A 1177 15.47 36.09 11.83
C PHE A 1177 15.20 34.60 12.09
N VAL A 1178 15.86 33.74 11.33
CA VAL A 1178 15.77 32.28 11.47
C VAL A 1178 16.45 31.82 12.76
N VAL A 1179 17.61 32.38 13.10
CA VAL A 1179 18.28 32.12 14.39
C VAL A 1179 17.36 32.51 15.55
N ASN A 1180 16.77 33.71 15.53
CA ASN A 1180 15.84 34.15 16.58
C ASN A 1180 14.64 33.19 16.71
N PHE A 1181 14.10 32.67 15.61
CA PHE A 1181 13.02 31.69 15.64
C PHE A 1181 13.41 30.42 16.41
N PHE A 1182 14.55 29.81 16.08
CA PHE A 1182 14.98 28.58 16.74
C PHE A 1182 15.41 28.81 18.20
N GLU A 1183 16.01 29.97 18.52
CA GLU A 1183 16.28 30.36 19.91
C GLU A 1183 14.98 30.49 20.71
N PHE A 1184 13.92 31.08 20.13
CA PHE A 1184 12.63 31.23 20.80
C PHE A 1184 11.91 29.88 20.99
N ILE A 1185 11.94 28.99 20.00
CA ILE A 1185 11.38 27.64 20.14
C ILE A 1185 12.11 26.89 21.27
N ALA A 1186 13.45 26.93 21.28
CA ALA A 1186 14.23 26.26 22.31
C ALA A 1186 13.97 26.83 23.71
N GLU A 1187 13.81 28.15 23.85
CA GLU A 1187 13.48 28.76 25.14
C GLU A 1187 12.08 28.34 25.62
N GLU A 1188 11.08 28.29 24.73
CA GLU A 1188 9.75 27.76 25.07
C GLU A 1188 9.80 26.28 25.47
N VAL A 1189 10.64 25.46 24.81
CA VAL A 1189 10.89 24.07 25.22
C VAL A 1189 11.48 24.01 26.63
N ARG A 1190 12.45 24.86 26.97
CA ARG A 1190 13.04 24.90 28.32
C ARG A 1190 12.01 25.23 29.39
N GLU A 1191 11.14 26.19 29.11
CA GLU A 1191 10.05 26.57 30.03
C GLU A 1191 9.10 25.40 30.29
N LEU A 1192 8.70 24.70 29.24
CA LEU A 1192 7.82 23.53 29.34
C LEU A 1192 8.47 22.35 30.06
N LEU A 1193 9.75 22.05 29.77
CA LEU A 1193 10.48 21.00 30.49
C LEU A 1193 10.61 21.33 31.98
N ALA A 1194 10.93 22.58 32.30
CA ALA A 1194 11.00 23.06 33.68
C ALA A 1194 9.66 22.89 34.41
N GLU A 1195 8.55 23.26 33.77
CA GLU A 1195 7.19 23.07 34.29
C GLU A 1195 6.84 21.59 34.52
N LEU A 1196 7.28 20.71 33.61
CA LEU A 1196 7.05 19.26 33.68
C LEU A 1196 8.04 18.52 34.61
N GLY A 1197 9.02 19.23 35.18
CA GLY A 1197 10.01 18.67 36.09
C GLY A 1197 11.15 17.90 35.42
N PHE A 1198 11.38 18.11 34.11
CA PHE A 1198 12.49 17.54 33.34
C PHE A 1198 13.65 18.53 33.23
N ARG A 1199 14.90 18.03 33.27
CA ARG A 1199 16.12 18.85 33.10
C ARG A 1199 16.67 18.80 31.68
N SER A 1200 16.21 17.88 30.85
CA SER A 1200 16.60 17.80 29.44
C SER A 1200 15.49 17.16 28.60
N LEU A 1201 15.54 17.37 27.28
CA LEU A 1201 14.73 16.63 26.31
C LEU A 1201 14.97 15.13 26.43
N GLU A 1202 16.20 14.70 26.70
CA GLU A 1202 16.54 13.28 26.88
C GLU A 1202 15.71 12.62 27.99
N GLU A 1203 15.49 13.33 29.10
CA GLU A 1203 14.63 12.84 30.20
C GLU A 1203 13.15 12.77 29.80
N ALA A 1204 12.71 13.59 28.84
CA ALA A 1204 11.33 13.65 28.39
C ALA A 1204 10.98 12.65 27.28
N ILE A 1205 11.97 12.15 26.53
CA ILE A 1205 11.71 11.31 25.37
C ILE A 1205 10.99 10.01 25.77
N GLY A 1206 9.84 9.75 25.14
CA GLY A 1206 9.04 8.55 25.38
C GLY A 1206 8.24 8.53 26.69
N GLN A 1207 8.20 9.62 27.46
CA GLN A 1207 7.48 9.72 28.74
C GLN A 1207 6.00 10.14 28.53
N VAL A 1208 5.22 9.32 27.82
CA VAL A 1208 3.80 9.56 27.48
C VAL A 1208 2.88 9.61 28.70
#